data_AF-A0A543EQ21-F1
#
_entry.id   AF-A0A543EQ21-F1
#
_cell.length_a   1.000
_cell.length_b   1.000
_cell.length_c   1.000
_cell.angle_alpha   90.00
_cell.angle_beta   90.00
_cell.angle_gamma   90.00
#
_symmetry.space_group_name_H-M   'P 1'
#
loop_
_entity.id
_entity.type
_entity.pdbx_description
1 polymer ?
#
loop_
_entity_poly.entity_id
_entity_poly.type
_entity_poly.pdbx_seq_one_letter_code
_entity_poly.pdbx_strand_id
1 'polypeptide(L)'
;MTDLPSLAFGGDASRDADELLRLQECSAEPIRTIGRIQSHGALFGVDVETGLVVVASENVEHWLGRDLHEAGSETLLWALRHGVAVDPVRAEFEGAAYDVIPHPDTTPRLLELEPVVPGLDYVRTGVVGAIQRLAGVSDPDELRRQAAREIKAITGYDRVMCYHFHDDGHGQVVADEREPEMESYYGLHFPASDIPVQARALYIEKRSRVIADTEDPGLPLHTLLPDEAPIDLGPAELRASSPHHLQFMRNMGQVSTVSFGIVIGDHLVGMFTCAHRTPRRIPVLLRRALEVLATHVATQLTSAEQIRRLSRQLEVRERRTALTAPIYGRTDVGSVLMSGERTVLDIVPADGALLRLDGTVTTVGVVPPPGRLFAVVDELGSGRFLWEALPLERPELAVEIPGVTGLLVVPLGADGDVLVFVRGEVARTVDWLGEQRPENRDSPLSPRRSFSAWSQSVTGRSLPWGEHAQDAYDLGEDIRAAMIARAQAELAELALRDALTGLHNRRFLHDRLEDLLDASDKAVAVVFLDLDDFKLVNDTYGHEVGDAVLAAIGRRLSGVARASDVVVRLGGDEFIIVCVDAGPAEAAAVAGRALASITEPIVVRDTEIRVKASAGVVTAERGNAPGDLLDAADAAMYRAKRGGGGRVSA
;
A
#
# COMPACT_ATOMS: atom_id res chain seq x y z
N MET A 1 11.43 3.67 34.31
CA MET A 1 12.26 3.65 33.08
C MET A 1 11.76 2.52 32.21
N THR A 2 10.70 2.80 31.48
CA THR A 2 10.00 1.84 30.61
C THR A 2 10.30 2.30 29.19
N ASP A 3 10.81 1.39 28.36
CA ASP A 3 11.11 1.64 26.95
C ASP A 3 9.85 2.11 26.23
N LEU A 4 9.77 3.42 25.98
CA LEU A 4 8.85 4.00 25.00
C LEU A 4 9.29 3.47 23.63
N PRO A 5 8.39 2.89 22.81
CA PRO A 5 8.74 2.48 21.46
C PRO A 5 9.29 3.70 20.72
N SER A 6 10.47 3.54 20.13
CA SER A 6 11.15 4.61 19.41
C SER A 6 10.25 5.12 18.29
N LEU A 7 9.62 6.27 18.50
CA LEU A 7 9.17 7.15 17.44
C LEU A 7 10.43 7.70 16.77
N ALA A 8 11.12 6.85 16.01
CA ALA A 8 12.24 7.26 15.19
C ALA A 8 11.66 8.09 14.03
N PHE A 9 11.73 9.41 14.16
CA PHE A 9 11.36 10.33 13.11
C PHE A 9 12.26 10.08 11.90
N GLY A 10 11.68 9.57 10.80
CA GLY A 10 12.40 9.12 9.62
C GLY A 10 12.81 10.24 8.66
N GLY A 11 13.41 11.33 9.14
CA GLY A 11 13.77 12.51 8.33
C GLY A 11 15.16 13.09 8.59
N ASP A 12 16.04 13.00 7.58
CA ASP A 12 17.24 13.84 7.30
C ASP A 12 18.18 14.27 8.45
N ALA A 13 19.27 13.52 8.63
CA ALA A 13 20.34 13.75 9.61
C ALA A 13 21.10 15.09 9.51
N SER A 14 20.89 15.93 8.49
CA SER A 14 21.59 17.22 8.37
C SER A 14 20.77 18.45 8.81
N ARG A 15 19.44 18.36 8.76
CA ARG A 15 18.52 19.47 9.09
C ARG A 15 17.93 19.37 10.51
N ASP A 16 18.19 18.24 11.16
CA ASP A 16 17.53 17.82 12.38
C ASP A 16 18.35 18.16 13.64
N ALA A 17 19.61 18.61 13.56
CA ALA A 17 20.41 18.79 14.78
C ALA A 17 19.78 19.77 15.80
N ASP A 18 19.31 20.93 15.32
CA ASP A 18 18.66 21.93 16.18
C ASP A 18 17.25 21.47 16.60
N GLU A 19 16.49 20.81 15.72
CA GLU A 19 15.15 20.30 16.04
C GLU A 19 15.20 19.09 16.97
N LEU A 20 16.14 18.16 16.77
CA LEU A 20 16.49 17.05 17.66
C LEU A 20 16.93 17.57 19.02
N LEU A 21 17.79 18.60 19.06
CA LEU A 21 18.19 19.21 20.32
C LEU A 21 16.96 19.78 21.05
N ARG A 22 16.07 20.48 20.34
CA ARG A 22 14.80 20.96 20.91
C ARG A 22 13.92 19.82 21.39
N LEU A 23 13.77 18.76 20.61
CA LEU A 23 12.98 17.58 20.98
C LEU A 23 13.57 16.92 22.24
N GLN A 24 14.88 16.78 22.33
CA GLN A 24 15.59 16.23 23.49
C GLN A 24 15.36 17.11 24.73
N GLU A 25 15.59 18.41 24.63
CA GLU A 25 15.41 19.34 25.76
C GLU A 25 13.94 19.43 26.19
N CYS A 26 13.00 19.53 25.25
CA CYS A 26 11.57 19.56 25.55
C CYS A 26 11.10 18.26 26.20
N SER A 27 11.66 17.11 25.80
CA SER A 27 11.34 15.79 26.38
C SER A 27 11.87 15.56 27.79
N ALA A 28 12.70 16.46 28.31
CA ALA A 28 13.19 16.39 29.69
C ALA A 28 12.25 17.10 30.68
N GLU A 29 11.33 17.94 30.22
CA GLU A 29 10.39 18.65 31.11
C GLU A 29 9.39 17.66 31.74
N PRO A 30 9.27 17.60 33.08
CA PRO A 30 8.40 16.64 33.78
C PRO A 30 6.92 17.06 33.74
N ILE A 31 6.33 17.17 32.54
CA ILE A 31 4.97 17.68 32.35
C ILE A 31 3.88 16.80 32.97
N ARG A 32 4.18 15.53 33.25
CA ARG A 32 3.29 14.54 33.90
C ARG A 32 3.24 14.72 35.41
N THR A 33 4.34 15.15 36.02
CA THR A 33 4.55 15.27 37.47
C THR A 33 4.83 16.71 37.88
N ILE A 34 4.23 17.67 37.18
CA ILE A 34 4.46 19.12 37.35
C ILE A 34 4.12 19.65 38.76
N GLY A 35 3.41 18.85 39.58
CA GLY A 35 3.08 19.17 40.97
C GLY A 35 2.13 20.36 41.13
N ARG A 36 1.48 20.78 40.05
CA ARG A 36 0.58 21.94 40.00
C ARG A 36 -0.69 21.63 39.22
N ILE A 37 -1.78 22.29 39.60
CA ILE A 37 -3.06 22.27 38.89
C ILE A 37 -3.47 23.67 38.43
N GLN A 38 -4.36 23.78 37.45
CA GLN A 38 -5.02 25.03 37.07
C GLN A 38 -5.98 25.48 38.19
N SER A 39 -6.08 26.78 38.38
CA SER A 39 -6.75 27.44 39.50
C SER A 39 -8.29 27.36 39.46
N HIS A 40 -8.85 26.90 38.33
CA HIS A 40 -10.30 26.92 38.09
C HIS A 40 -11.08 25.74 38.67
N GLY A 41 -10.42 24.89 39.46
CA GLY A 41 -10.98 23.80 40.23
C GLY A 41 -10.06 23.41 41.38
N ALA A 42 -10.32 22.28 42.02
CA ALA A 42 -9.49 21.73 43.09
C ALA A 42 -9.16 20.26 42.84
N LEU A 43 -8.06 19.80 43.43
CA LEU A 43 -7.64 18.39 43.39
C LEU A 43 -7.24 17.93 44.79
N PHE A 44 -7.64 16.74 45.18
CA PHE A 44 -7.15 16.10 46.39
C PHE A 44 -6.99 14.59 46.17
N GLY A 45 -6.08 13.97 46.93
CA GLY A 45 -5.72 12.56 46.80
C GLY A 45 -5.85 11.85 48.14
N VAL A 46 -6.50 10.68 48.12
CA VAL A 46 -6.78 9.88 49.31
C VAL A 46 -5.97 8.58 49.27
N ASP A 47 -5.31 8.29 50.38
CA ASP A 47 -4.73 6.97 50.63
C ASP A 47 -5.87 5.98 50.92
N VAL A 48 -5.96 4.93 50.11
CA VAL A 48 -7.12 4.03 50.12
C VAL A 48 -7.15 3.14 51.36
N GLU A 49 -5.98 2.81 51.91
CA GLU A 49 -5.86 1.91 53.06
C GLU A 49 -6.26 2.62 54.35
N THR A 50 -5.80 3.86 54.52
CA THR A 50 -6.02 4.69 55.71
C THR A 50 -7.25 5.57 55.60
N GLY A 51 -7.72 5.87 54.39
CA GLY A 51 -8.78 6.83 54.10
C GLY A 51 -8.37 8.29 54.32
N LEU A 52 -7.08 8.56 54.56
CA LEU A 52 -6.57 9.91 54.82
C LEU A 52 -6.32 10.67 53.52
N VAL A 53 -6.60 11.97 53.54
CA VAL A 53 -6.16 12.86 52.47
C VAL A 53 -4.65 13.08 52.63
N VAL A 54 -3.90 12.70 51.59
CA VAL A 54 -2.43 12.77 51.56
C VAL A 54 -1.92 13.74 50.48
N VAL A 55 -2.81 14.26 49.65
CA VAL A 55 -2.54 15.26 48.61
C VAL A 55 -3.70 16.26 48.57
N ALA A 56 -3.42 17.55 48.46
CA ALA A 56 -4.43 18.59 48.30
C ALA A 56 -3.87 19.79 47.53
N SER A 57 -4.66 20.39 46.65
CA SER A 57 -4.34 21.67 46.03
C SER A 57 -4.48 22.80 47.04
N GLU A 58 -3.64 23.83 46.90
CA GLU A 58 -3.62 25.01 47.79
C GLU A 58 -5.02 25.66 47.96
N ASN A 59 -5.87 25.58 46.95
CA ASN A 59 -7.21 26.18 46.94
C ASN A 59 -8.36 25.23 47.31
N VAL A 60 -8.10 24.00 47.76
CA VAL A 60 -9.18 23.00 47.94
C VAL A 60 -10.24 23.46 48.94
N GLU A 61 -9.84 24.08 50.05
CA GLU A 61 -10.75 24.57 51.09
C GLU A 61 -11.59 25.75 50.62
N HIS A 62 -11.03 26.59 49.73
CA HIS A 62 -11.77 27.68 49.10
C HIS A 62 -12.97 27.15 48.30
N TRP A 63 -12.78 26.06 47.55
CA TRP A 63 -13.85 25.45 46.75
C TRP A 63 -14.84 24.64 47.59
N LEU A 64 -14.37 23.99 48.66
CA LEU A 64 -15.26 23.26 49.57
C LEU A 64 -16.04 24.20 50.51
N GLY A 65 -15.56 25.42 50.74
CA GLY A 65 -16.13 26.38 51.70
C GLY A 65 -15.89 26.02 53.16
N ARG A 66 -15.07 25.01 53.43
CA ARG A 66 -14.75 24.46 54.76
C ARG A 66 -13.43 23.69 54.72
N ASP A 67 -12.90 23.38 55.90
CA ASP A 67 -11.71 22.56 56.08
C ASP A 67 -11.91 21.17 55.46
N LEU A 68 -10.87 20.65 54.78
CA LEU A 68 -10.94 19.39 54.05
C LEU A 68 -11.14 18.17 54.97
N HIS A 69 -10.62 18.21 56.20
CA HIS A 69 -10.84 17.19 57.22
C HIS A 69 -12.26 17.26 57.82
N GLU A 70 -12.86 18.44 57.85
CA GLU A 70 -14.27 18.66 58.24
C GLU A 70 -15.26 18.42 57.09
N ALA A 71 -14.78 18.38 55.85
CA ALA A 71 -15.63 18.28 54.66
C ALA A 71 -16.43 16.98 54.61
N GLY A 72 -15.93 15.90 55.23
CA GLY A 72 -16.70 14.78 55.78
C GLY A 72 -17.90 14.28 54.96
N SER A 73 -17.85 14.40 53.63
CA SER A 73 -19.03 14.18 52.81
C SER A 73 -19.13 12.72 52.48
N GLU A 74 -20.21 12.07 52.95
CA GLU A 74 -20.56 10.72 52.51
C GLU A 74 -20.57 10.62 50.98
N THR A 75 -20.88 11.71 50.25
CA THR A 75 -20.84 11.77 48.79
C THR A 75 -19.41 11.68 48.22
N LEU A 76 -18.42 12.34 48.84
CA LEU A 76 -17.01 12.25 48.42
C LEU A 76 -16.44 10.87 48.71
N LEU A 77 -16.69 10.35 49.91
CA LEU A 77 -16.30 8.99 50.31
C LEU A 77 -17.01 7.93 49.47
N TRP A 78 -18.26 8.17 49.07
CA TRP A 78 -19.00 7.31 48.16
C TRP A 78 -18.41 7.33 46.75
N ALA A 79 -18.10 8.50 46.19
CA ALA A 79 -17.46 8.65 44.88
C ALA A 79 -16.08 7.97 44.85
N LEU A 80 -15.32 8.10 45.94
CA LEU A 80 -14.04 7.42 46.19
C LEU A 80 -14.13 5.88 46.25
N ARG A 81 -15.22 5.35 46.82
CA ARG A 81 -15.39 3.90 47.10
C ARG A 81 -16.10 3.14 45.99
N HIS A 82 -17.02 3.77 45.27
CA HIS A 82 -17.90 3.10 44.29
C HIS A 82 -17.68 3.59 42.85
N GLY A 83 -16.80 4.57 42.64
CA GLY A 83 -16.63 5.25 41.36
C GLY A 83 -16.21 4.32 40.23
N VAL A 84 -17.16 3.98 39.34
CA VAL A 84 -16.91 3.63 37.92
C VAL A 84 -18.17 3.80 37.03
N ALA A 85 -19.39 3.86 37.57
CA ALA A 85 -20.61 3.89 36.72
C ALA A 85 -21.03 5.29 36.23
N VAL A 86 -20.60 6.38 36.88
CA VAL A 86 -21.01 7.76 36.59
C VAL A 86 -19.80 8.69 36.75
N ASP A 87 -19.25 9.16 35.62
CA ASP A 87 -18.17 10.18 35.55
C ASP A 87 -18.61 11.35 34.65
N PRO A 88 -18.64 12.60 35.15
CA PRO A 88 -18.42 13.02 36.52
C PRO A 88 -19.63 12.70 37.42
N VAL A 89 -19.39 12.71 38.73
CA VAL A 89 -20.43 12.66 39.76
C VAL A 89 -20.83 14.09 40.13
N ARG A 90 -22.13 14.40 40.13
CA ARG A 90 -22.60 15.70 40.64
C ARG A 90 -22.58 15.70 42.16
N ALA A 91 -21.90 16.67 42.76
CA ALA A 91 -21.92 16.92 44.19
C ALA A 91 -22.30 18.37 44.48
N GLU A 92 -22.80 18.64 45.68
CA GLU A 92 -23.12 19.98 46.16
C GLU A 92 -22.37 20.22 47.46
N PHE A 93 -21.64 21.35 47.54
CA PHE A 93 -20.94 21.80 48.73
C PHE A 93 -21.37 23.24 49.01
N GLU A 94 -21.88 23.51 50.22
CA GLU A 94 -22.31 24.85 50.66
C GLU A 94 -23.26 25.57 49.68
N GLY A 95 -24.15 24.83 49.01
CA GLY A 95 -25.10 25.39 48.03
C GLY A 95 -24.55 25.59 46.63
N ALA A 96 -23.29 25.26 46.37
CA ALA A 96 -22.66 25.29 45.05
C ALA A 96 -22.53 23.88 44.48
N ALA A 97 -22.88 23.72 43.20
CA ALA A 97 -22.79 22.46 42.49
C ALA A 97 -21.41 22.27 41.83
N TYR A 98 -20.91 21.05 41.89
CA TYR A 98 -19.61 20.65 41.35
C TYR A 98 -19.72 19.36 40.53
N ASP A 99 -18.89 19.26 39.49
CA ASP A 99 -18.52 18.02 38.82
C ASP A 99 -17.31 17.41 39.52
N VAL A 100 -17.51 16.24 40.12
CA VAL A 100 -16.48 15.45 40.79
C VAL A 100 -15.96 14.39 39.82
N ILE A 101 -14.67 14.41 39.53
CA ILE A 101 -14.02 13.56 38.53
C ILE A 101 -13.06 12.62 39.26
N PRO A 102 -13.41 11.33 39.43
CA PRO A 102 -12.58 10.36 40.14
C PRO A 102 -11.54 9.71 39.22
N HIS A 103 -10.33 9.48 39.75
CA HIS A 103 -9.25 8.75 39.07
C HIS A 103 -8.90 7.46 39.83
N PRO A 104 -9.69 6.38 39.70
CA PRO A 104 -9.58 5.19 40.55
C PRO A 104 -8.25 4.42 40.40
N ASP A 105 -7.59 4.57 39.25
CA ASP A 105 -6.34 3.88 38.91
C ASP A 105 -5.07 4.61 39.38
N THR A 106 -5.23 5.74 40.08
CA THR A 106 -4.11 6.51 40.62
C THR A 106 -3.80 6.12 42.08
N THR A 107 -2.53 6.26 42.46
CA THR A 107 -2.04 6.04 43.83
C THR A 107 -1.24 7.27 44.29
N PRO A 108 -1.73 8.05 45.27
CA PRO A 108 -3.03 7.94 45.95
C PRO A 108 -4.19 8.19 44.99
N ARG A 109 -5.42 7.79 45.35
CA ARG A 109 -6.60 7.99 44.50
C ARG A 109 -6.94 9.47 44.42
N LEU A 110 -6.80 10.05 43.23
CA LEU A 110 -7.07 11.45 42.97
C LEU A 110 -8.57 11.69 42.69
N LEU A 111 -9.05 12.86 43.14
CA LEU A 111 -10.35 13.42 42.79
C LEU A 111 -10.16 14.87 42.40
N GLU A 112 -10.89 15.27 41.37
CA GLU A 112 -10.96 16.66 40.94
C GLU A 112 -12.36 17.21 41.17
N LEU A 113 -12.44 18.49 41.51
CA LEU A 113 -13.65 19.26 41.65
C LEU A 113 -13.61 20.40 40.65
N GLU A 114 -14.55 20.41 39.71
CA GLU A 114 -14.80 21.57 38.85
C GLU A 114 -16.16 22.19 39.19
N PRO A 115 -16.26 23.52 39.40
CA PRO A 115 -17.55 24.16 39.58
C PRO A 115 -18.38 24.04 38.30
N VAL A 116 -19.67 23.74 38.46
CA VAL A 116 -20.58 23.63 37.32
C VAL A 116 -20.70 24.97 36.62
N VAL A 117 -20.59 24.97 35.28
CA VAL A 117 -20.78 26.17 34.47
C VAL A 117 -22.27 26.28 34.10
N PRO A 118 -23.02 27.25 34.65
CA PRO A 118 -24.46 27.36 34.39
C PRO A 118 -24.76 27.64 32.92
N GLY A 119 -25.84 27.05 32.39
CA GLY A 119 -26.35 27.34 31.04
C GLY A 119 -25.77 26.49 29.90
N LEU A 120 -24.80 25.60 30.17
CA LEU A 120 -24.20 24.71 29.17
C LEU A 120 -24.67 23.24 29.27
N ASP A 121 -25.66 22.95 30.11
CA ASP A 121 -26.13 21.58 30.36
C ASP A 121 -26.76 20.88 29.13
N TYR A 122 -27.34 21.66 28.19
CA TYR A 122 -28.08 21.16 27.02
C TYR A 122 -27.22 20.91 25.76
N VAL A 123 -25.94 21.32 25.78
CA VAL A 123 -25.06 21.33 24.59
C VAL A 123 -24.75 19.91 24.08
N ARG A 124 -25.00 18.86 24.89
CA ARG A 124 -24.77 17.44 24.52
C ARG A 124 -25.60 16.98 23.32
N THR A 125 -26.81 17.50 23.16
CA THR A 125 -27.68 17.17 22.01
C THR A 125 -27.07 17.64 20.69
N GLY A 126 -26.33 18.76 20.71
CA GLY A 126 -25.61 19.28 19.56
C GLY A 126 -24.54 18.31 19.05
N VAL A 127 -23.82 17.65 19.97
CA VAL A 127 -22.79 16.66 19.64
C VAL A 127 -23.41 15.43 18.94
N VAL A 128 -24.52 14.90 19.46
CA VAL A 128 -25.21 13.76 18.82
C VAL A 128 -25.68 14.14 17.41
N GLY A 129 -26.23 15.34 17.24
CA GLY A 129 -26.62 15.85 15.92
C GLY A 129 -25.41 16.01 14.98
N ALA A 130 -24.26 16.46 15.48
CA ALA A 130 -23.03 16.57 14.70
C ALA A 130 -22.57 15.19 14.20
N ILE A 131 -22.54 14.17 15.08
CA ILE A 131 -22.21 12.78 14.69
C ILE A 131 -23.13 12.31 13.55
N GLN A 132 -24.43 12.54 13.65
CA GLN A 132 -25.39 12.13 12.62
C GLN A 132 -25.19 12.85 11.29
N ARG A 133 -24.80 14.13 11.30
CA ARG A 133 -24.52 14.90 10.08
C ARG A 133 -23.22 14.45 9.41
N LEU A 134 -22.19 14.14 10.19
CA LEU A 134 -20.90 13.67 9.69
C LEU A 134 -20.95 12.23 9.18
N ALA A 135 -21.91 11.41 9.65
CA ALA A 135 -22.05 10.00 9.30
C ALA A 135 -22.01 9.68 7.79
N GLY A 136 -22.48 10.61 6.94
CA GLY A 136 -22.54 10.43 5.48
C GLY A 136 -21.37 11.03 4.69
N VAL A 137 -20.39 11.64 5.34
CA VAL A 137 -19.26 12.30 4.67
C VAL A 137 -18.16 11.29 4.38
N SER A 138 -17.89 11.04 3.10
CA SER A 138 -16.87 10.07 2.65
C SER A 138 -15.52 10.70 2.31
N ASP A 139 -15.49 11.99 1.98
CA ASP A 139 -14.26 12.71 1.67
C ASP A 139 -13.52 13.12 2.97
N PRO A 140 -12.27 12.68 3.20
CA PRO A 140 -11.55 12.95 4.44
C PRO A 140 -11.35 14.45 4.74
N ASP A 141 -11.14 15.28 3.71
CA ASP A 141 -10.87 16.71 3.90
C ASP A 141 -12.16 17.46 4.22
N GLU A 142 -13.27 17.12 3.55
CA GLU A 142 -14.59 17.64 3.90
C GLU A 142 -15.01 17.19 5.30
N LEU A 143 -14.73 15.94 5.68
CA LEU A 143 -15.03 15.43 7.03
C LEU A 143 -14.32 16.25 8.10
N ARG A 144 -13.01 16.51 7.95
CA ARG A 144 -12.23 17.34 8.89
C ARG A 144 -12.77 18.76 8.97
N ARG A 145 -13.12 19.35 7.83
CA ARG A 145 -13.65 20.72 7.75
C ARG A 145 -15.03 20.83 8.41
N GLN A 146 -15.95 19.92 8.10
CA GLN A 146 -17.27 19.91 8.73
C GLN A 146 -17.17 19.62 10.23
N ALA A 147 -16.32 18.70 10.66
CA ALA A 147 -16.08 18.43 12.07
C ALA A 147 -15.56 19.68 12.80
N ALA A 148 -14.62 20.42 12.22
CA ALA A 148 -14.14 21.68 12.79
C ALA A 148 -15.28 22.72 12.92
N ARG A 149 -16.19 22.82 11.94
CA ARG A 149 -17.36 23.70 12.00
C ARG A 149 -18.31 23.32 13.12
N GLU A 150 -18.62 22.04 13.24
CA GLU A 150 -19.50 21.51 14.28
C GLU A 150 -18.90 21.76 15.67
N ILE A 151 -17.62 21.46 15.87
CA ILE A 151 -16.91 21.71 17.12
C ILE A 151 -16.92 23.21 17.44
N LYS A 152 -16.68 24.09 16.46
CA LYS A 152 -16.74 25.55 16.67
C LYS A 152 -18.14 26.00 17.08
N ALA A 153 -19.19 25.53 16.40
CA ALA A 153 -20.58 25.86 16.72
C ALA A 153 -20.99 25.37 18.11
N ILE A 154 -20.53 24.18 18.52
CA ILE A 154 -20.83 23.56 19.82
C ILE A 154 -20.06 24.26 20.95
N THR A 155 -18.78 24.54 20.75
CA THR A 155 -17.88 25.07 21.79
C THR A 155 -17.92 26.59 21.91
N GLY A 156 -18.23 27.28 20.81
CA GLY A 156 -18.20 28.74 20.69
C GLY A 156 -16.81 29.37 20.78
N TYR A 157 -15.74 28.58 20.54
CA TYR A 157 -14.38 29.09 20.45
C TYR A 157 -14.18 29.96 19.20
N ASP A 158 -13.21 30.88 19.23
CA ASP A 158 -12.97 31.81 18.12
C ASP A 158 -12.37 31.07 16.91
N ARG A 159 -11.61 30.00 17.15
CA ARG A 159 -11.02 29.16 16.11
C ARG A 159 -11.06 27.69 16.48
N VAL A 160 -11.26 26.82 15.51
CA VAL A 160 -11.07 25.37 15.60
C VAL A 160 -10.24 24.91 14.41
N MET A 161 -9.06 24.39 14.72
CA MET A 161 -8.13 23.82 13.74
C MET A 161 -8.21 22.30 13.79
N CYS A 162 -8.06 21.64 12.65
CA CYS A 162 -7.72 20.22 12.58
C CYS A 162 -6.25 20.10 12.18
N TYR A 163 -5.44 19.55 13.07
CA TYR A 163 -4.05 19.20 12.82
C TYR A 163 -3.95 17.77 12.32
N HIS A 164 -3.14 17.56 11.28
CA HIS A 164 -2.68 16.25 10.84
C HIS A 164 -1.19 16.12 11.14
N PHE A 165 -0.79 15.00 11.73
CA PHE A 165 0.63 14.70 11.98
C PHE A 165 1.19 13.85 10.85
N HIS A 166 2.34 14.26 10.33
CA HIS A 166 3.13 13.52 9.33
C HIS A 166 4.14 12.58 10.01
N ASP A 167 4.71 11.66 9.23
CA ASP A 167 5.57 10.57 9.73
C ASP A 167 6.86 11.06 10.41
N ASP A 168 7.39 12.20 9.98
CA ASP A 168 8.54 12.89 10.60
C ASP A 168 8.14 13.73 11.83
N GLY A 169 6.89 13.65 12.27
CA GLY A 169 6.38 14.25 13.49
C GLY A 169 5.87 15.69 13.33
N HIS A 170 6.15 16.37 12.22
CA HIS A 170 5.63 17.72 12.02
C HIS A 170 4.10 17.70 11.82
N GLY A 171 3.43 18.80 12.15
CA GLY A 171 1.99 18.95 12.01
C GLY A 171 1.62 19.84 10.83
N GLN A 172 0.45 19.62 10.23
CA GLN A 172 -0.15 20.51 9.24
C GLN A 172 -1.59 20.84 9.61
N VAL A 173 -2.00 22.09 9.43
CA VAL A 173 -3.40 22.49 9.62
C VAL A 173 -4.21 22.16 8.36
N VAL A 174 -5.05 21.14 8.46
CA VAL A 174 -5.86 20.59 7.35
C VAL A 174 -7.34 21.02 7.42
N ALA A 175 -7.74 21.72 8.48
CA ALA A 175 -8.96 22.52 8.55
C ALA A 175 -8.75 23.69 9.52
N ASP A 176 -9.33 24.86 9.22
CA ASP A 176 -9.17 26.07 10.04
C ASP A 176 -10.46 26.90 10.02
N GLU A 177 -11.38 26.58 10.91
CA GLU A 177 -12.66 27.28 11.06
C GLU A 177 -12.50 28.37 12.12
N ARG A 178 -12.73 29.63 11.76
CA ARG A 178 -12.34 30.78 12.59
C ARG A 178 -13.30 31.97 12.45
N GLU A 179 -13.19 32.93 13.35
CA GLU A 179 -13.85 34.23 13.16
C GLU A 179 -13.29 34.95 11.91
N PRO A 180 -14.11 35.67 11.14
CA PRO A 180 -13.72 36.22 9.84
C PRO A 180 -12.50 37.16 9.88
N GLU A 181 -12.27 37.85 10.99
CA GLU A 181 -11.16 38.77 11.18
C GLU A 181 -9.81 38.10 11.46
N MET A 182 -9.80 36.80 11.75
CA MET A 182 -8.58 36.07 12.10
C MET A 182 -7.83 35.62 10.83
N GLU A 183 -6.50 35.65 10.87
CA GLU A 183 -5.65 35.13 9.79
C GLU A 183 -5.88 33.62 9.58
N SER A 184 -5.73 33.14 8.35
CA SER A 184 -5.87 31.72 8.04
C SER A 184 -4.60 30.96 8.37
N TYR A 185 -4.72 29.85 9.09
CA TYR A 185 -3.61 28.90 9.30
C TYR A 185 -3.72 27.67 8.41
N TYR A 186 -4.79 27.53 7.62
CA TYR A 186 -4.96 26.42 6.68
C TYR A 186 -3.75 26.21 5.77
N GLY A 187 -3.26 24.98 5.69
CA GLY A 187 -2.12 24.57 4.88
C GLY A 187 -0.75 24.77 5.54
N LEU A 188 -0.68 25.55 6.62
CA LEU A 188 0.58 25.85 7.32
C LEU A 188 1.04 24.69 8.21
N HIS A 189 2.36 24.54 8.31
CA HIS A 189 3.03 23.49 9.06
C HIS A 189 3.59 23.97 10.40
N PHE A 190 3.67 23.05 11.34
CA PHE A 190 4.19 23.22 12.70
C PHE A 190 5.32 22.21 12.92
N PRO A 191 6.47 22.61 13.48
CA PRO A 191 7.57 21.70 13.76
C PRO A 191 7.17 20.64 14.80
N ALA A 192 7.88 19.50 14.81
CA ALA A 192 7.59 18.40 15.72
C ALA A 192 7.72 18.82 17.19
N SER A 193 8.66 19.72 17.49
CA SER A 193 8.94 20.28 18.82
C SER A 193 7.80 21.10 19.42
N ASP A 194 6.86 21.62 18.62
CA ASP A 194 5.69 22.36 19.14
C ASP A 194 4.77 21.47 19.99
N ILE A 195 4.75 20.16 19.69
CA ILE A 195 4.05 19.15 20.48
C ILE A 195 5.03 17.99 20.68
N PRO A 196 5.84 18.00 21.75
CA PRO A 196 6.89 16.99 21.94
C PRO A 196 6.31 15.60 22.19
N VAL A 197 7.14 14.56 22.00
CA VAL A 197 6.74 13.14 22.09
C VAL A 197 5.98 12.82 23.38
N GLN A 198 6.46 13.30 24.52
CA GLN A 198 5.79 13.11 25.82
C GLN A 198 4.40 13.73 25.90
N ALA A 199 4.17 14.88 25.24
CA ALA A 199 2.85 15.50 25.20
C ALA A 199 1.90 14.70 24.30
N ARG A 200 2.41 14.14 23.19
CA ARG A 200 1.62 13.25 22.31
C ARG A 200 1.24 11.95 23.02
N ALA A 201 2.14 11.37 23.80
CA ALA A 201 1.85 10.19 24.62
C ALA A 201 0.69 10.44 25.59
N LEU A 202 0.64 11.61 26.23
CA LEU A 202 -0.49 11.99 27.08
C LEU A 202 -1.82 12.08 26.33
N TYR A 203 -1.84 12.50 25.05
CA TYR A 203 -3.05 12.50 24.23
C TYR A 203 -3.54 11.09 23.84
N ILE A 204 -2.64 10.11 23.86
CA ILE A 204 -3.00 8.70 23.64
C ILE A 204 -3.68 8.14 24.89
N GLU A 205 -3.16 8.44 26.08
CA GLU A 205 -3.79 8.05 27.35
C GLU A 205 -5.09 8.81 27.63
N LYS A 206 -5.08 10.12 27.39
CA LYS A 206 -6.17 11.04 27.69
C LYS A 206 -6.52 11.87 26.46
N ARG A 207 -7.70 11.61 25.92
CA ARG A 207 -8.12 12.13 24.60
C ARG A 207 -8.29 13.65 24.52
N SER A 208 -8.36 14.38 25.65
CA SER A 208 -8.48 15.83 25.62
C SER A 208 -7.58 16.56 26.63
N ARG A 209 -7.33 17.83 26.33
CA ARG A 209 -6.55 18.74 27.18
C ARG A 209 -7.14 20.14 27.14
N VAL A 210 -7.29 20.78 28.31
CA VAL A 210 -7.84 22.12 28.45
C VAL A 210 -6.82 23.06 29.07
N ILE A 211 -6.77 24.28 28.56
CA ILE A 211 -6.10 25.43 29.14
C ILE A 211 -7.15 26.53 29.23
N ALA A 212 -7.66 26.77 30.44
CA ALA A 212 -8.77 27.70 30.65
C ALA A 212 -8.31 29.16 30.52
N ASP A 213 -7.08 29.44 30.95
CA ASP A 213 -6.46 30.76 30.94
C ASP A 213 -4.93 30.59 30.86
N THR A 214 -4.28 31.27 29.92
CA THR A 214 -2.80 31.27 29.82
C THR A 214 -2.11 32.12 30.86
N GLU A 215 -2.83 33.04 31.50
CA GLU A 215 -2.31 33.86 32.59
C GLU A 215 -2.38 33.16 33.95
N ASP A 216 -3.03 31.98 34.01
CA ASP A 216 -3.03 31.14 35.21
C ASP A 216 -1.72 30.35 35.31
N PRO A 217 -0.81 30.69 36.25
CA PRO A 217 0.44 29.95 36.40
C PRO A 217 0.19 28.54 36.96
N GLY A 218 -1.01 28.27 37.49
CA GLY A 218 -1.35 27.11 38.28
C GLY A 218 -1.01 27.27 39.76
N LEU A 219 -1.53 26.35 40.57
CA LEU A 219 -1.40 26.28 42.02
C LEU A 219 -0.67 24.99 42.42
N PRO A 220 0.21 25.05 43.43
CA PRO A 220 0.90 23.88 43.94
C PRO A 220 -0.05 22.85 44.58
N LEU A 221 0.37 21.60 44.52
CA LEU A 221 -0.15 20.53 45.38
C LEU A 221 0.71 20.42 46.63
N HIS A 222 0.05 20.37 47.78
CA HIS A 222 0.65 19.99 49.05
C HIS A 222 0.49 18.48 49.24
N THR A 223 1.53 17.80 49.72
CA THR A 223 1.51 16.37 49.93
C THR A 223 2.15 15.97 51.26
N LEU A 224 1.60 14.90 51.86
CA LEU A 224 2.15 14.18 53.01
C LEU A 224 2.96 12.95 52.60
N LEU A 225 3.06 12.68 51.29
CA LEU A 225 3.85 11.58 50.75
C LEU A 225 5.36 11.92 50.81
N PRO A 226 6.25 10.91 50.79
CA PRO A 226 7.68 11.16 50.71
C PRO A 226 8.09 11.97 49.47
N ASP A 227 9.07 12.85 49.60
CA ASP A 227 9.54 13.76 48.53
C ASP A 227 9.98 13.04 47.24
N GLU A 228 10.36 11.77 47.33
CA GLU A 228 10.81 10.92 46.21
C GLU A 228 9.66 10.34 45.37
N ALA A 229 8.40 10.55 45.77
CA ALA A 229 7.22 10.02 45.10
C ALA A 229 6.43 11.14 44.38
N PRO A 230 6.86 11.59 43.19
CA PRO A 230 6.15 12.61 42.44
C PRO A 230 4.76 12.12 42.03
N ILE A 231 3.75 12.96 42.25
CA ILE A 231 2.36 12.62 41.94
C ILE A 231 2.15 12.69 40.43
N ASP A 232 1.69 11.58 39.87
CA ASP A 232 1.31 11.49 38.47
C ASP A 232 -0.02 12.20 38.22
N LEU A 233 0.03 13.33 37.51
CA LEU A 233 -1.14 14.12 37.12
C LEU A 233 -1.54 13.89 35.66
N GLY A 234 -0.91 12.94 34.96
CA GLY A 234 -1.24 12.58 33.58
C GLY A 234 -2.75 12.48 33.29
N PRO A 235 -3.53 11.72 34.09
CA PRO A 235 -4.98 11.57 33.89
C PRO A 235 -5.81 12.79 34.33
N ALA A 236 -5.28 13.67 35.19
CA ALA A 236 -6.01 14.80 35.77
C ALA A 236 -6.39 15.88 34.73
N GLU A 237 -7.65 16.35 34.72
CA GLU A 237 -8.18 17.44 33.88
C GLU A 237 -7.53 18.78 34.22
N LEU A 238 -7.38 19.04 35.51
CA LEU A 238 -6.84 20.26 36.07
C LEU A 238 -5.32 20.30 36.07
N ARG A 239 -4.58 19.27 35.62
CA ARG A 239 -3.10 19.34 35.54
C ARG A 239 -2.64 20.67 34.96
N ALA A 240 -1.65 21.33 35.56
CA ALA A 240 -1.12 22.58 35.03
C ALA A 240 -0.38 22.36 33.70
N SER A 241 -0.27 23.42 32.90
CA SER A 241 0.50 23.39 31.65
C SER A 241 1.93 23.84 31.87
N SER A 242 2.84 23.36 31.01
CA SER A 242 4.21 23.86 30.92
C SER A 242 4.21 25.39 30.75
N PRO A 243 5.03 26.14 31.51
CA PRO A 243 5.19 27.59 31.31
C PRO A 243 5.65 27.94 29.89
N HIS A 244 6.45 27.08 29.25
CA HIS A 244 6.88 27.25 27.85
C HIS A 244 5.69 27.16 26.89
N HIS A 245 4.78 26.22 27.13
CA HIS A 245 3.56 26.08 26.32
C HIS A 245 2.56 27.22 26.57
N LEU A 246 2.43 27.71 27.81
CA LEU A 246 1.62 28.90 28.10
C LEU A 246 2.17 30.12 27.35
N GLN A 247 3.49 30.32 27.36
CA GLN A 247 4.12 31.40 26.59
C GLN A 247 3.91 31.23 25.08
N PHE A 248 3.99 30.01 24.56
CA PHE A 248 3.73 29.69 23.15
C PHE A 248 2.35 30.17 22.72
N MET A 249 1.32 29.83 23.50
CA MET A 249 -0.05 30.23 23.21
C MET A 249 -0.24 31.75 23.25
N ARG A 250 0.38 32.43 24.21
CA ARG A 250 0.34 33.90 24.31
C ARG A 250 0.98 34.56 23.10
N ASN A 251 2.13 34.05 22.64
CA ASN A 251 2.77 34.56 21.42
C ASN A 251 1.88 34.37 20.18
N MET A 252 1.00 33.37 20.18
CA MET A 252 0.00 33.13 19.14
C MET A 252 -1.32 33.92 19.34
N GLY A 253 -1.45 34.70 20.42
CA GLY A 253 -2.64 35.48 20.74
C GLY A 253 -3.82 34.65 21.28
N GLN A 254 -3.54 33.47 21.86
CA GLN A 254 -4.55 32.56 22.39
C GLN A 254 -4.52 32.55 23.91
N VAL A 255 -5.67 32.83 24.55
CA VAL A 255 -5.81 32.87 26.02
C VAL A 255 -6.42 31.59 26.57
N SER A 256 -7.28 30.92 25.82
CA SER A 256 -7.83 29.63 26.19
C SER A 256 -7.75 28.65 25.03
N THR A 257 -7.42 27.39 25.32
CA THR A 257 -7.46 26.30 24.35
C THR A 257 -8.12 25.05 24.91
N VAL A 258 -8.71 24.28 24.02
CA VAL A 258 -9.03 22.87 24.28
C VAL A 258 -8.65 22.05 23.05
N SER A 259 -8.02 20.90 23.28
CA SER A 259 -7.61 19.99 22.21
C SER A 259 -8.21 18.61 22.39
N PHE A 260 -8.56 17.96 21.29
CA PHE A 260 -9.10 16.60 21.22
C PHE A 260 -8.27 15.78 20.25
N GLY A 261 -7.61 14.73 20.76
CA GLY A 261 -6.77 13.85 19.96
C GLY A 261 -7.59 12.99 18.99
N ILE A 262 -7.15 12.90 17.75
CA ILE A 262 -7.62 11.94 16.75
C ILE A 262 -6.66 10.76 16.80
N VAL A 263 -7.09 9.67 17.43
CA VAL A 263 -6.25 8.49 17.66
C VAL A 263 -6.80 7.31 16.87
N ILE A 264 -5.92 6.63 16.13
CA ILE A 264 -6.22 5.44 15.36
C ILE A 264 -5.26 4.34 15.85
N GLY A 265 -5.82 3.27 16.42
CA GLY A 265 -5.02 2.29 17.18
C GLY A 265 -4.33 2.97 18.37
N ASP A 266 -3.01 2.83 18.46
CA ASP A 266 -2.17 3.46 19.49
C ASP A 266 -1.41 4.71 18.96
N HIS A 267 -1.82 5.24 17.80
CA HIS A 267 -1.15 6.36 17.14
C HIS A 267 -2.02 7.62 17.11
N LEU A 268 -1.46 8.73 17.58
CA LEU A 268 -2.04 10.07 17.45
C LEU A 268 -1.80 10.59 16.02
N VAL A 269 -2.81 10.50 15.15
CA VAL A 269 -2.71 10.88 13.73
C VAL A 269 -3.07 12.34 13.46
N GLY A 270 -3.66 13.00 14.45
CA GLY A 270 -4.08 14.39 14.38
C GLY A 270 -4.76 14.86 15.66
N MET A 271 -5.27 16.08 15.65
CA MET A 271 -6.10 16.61 16.73
C MET A 271 -6.97 17.77 16.28
N PHE A 272 -8.11 17.96 16.93
CA PHE A 272 -8.84 19.23 16.88
C PHE A 272 -8.35 20.13 17.99
N THR A 273 -7.97 21.37 17.67
CA THR A 273 -7.55 22.36 18.67
C THR A 273 -8.41 23.59 18.53
N CYS A 274 -9.13 23.91 19.60
CA CYS A 274 -9.96 25.09 19.71
C CYS A 274 -9.15 26.18 20.41
N ALA A 275 -9.18 27.42 19.92
CA ALA A 275 -8.52 28.57 20.51
C ALA A 275 -9.48 29.76 20.69
N HIS A 276 -9.34 30.48 21.80
CA HIS A 276 -10.17 31.63 22.16
C HIS A 276 -9.31 32.77 22.70
N ARG A 277 -9.74 34.02 22.43
CA ARG A 277 -9.03 35.24 22.81
C ARG A 277 -9.24 35.64 24.27
N THR A 278 -10.19 35.04 24.97
CA THR A 278 -10.48 35.31 26.39
C THR A 278 -10.50 34.01 27.19
N PRO A 279 -10.33 34.08 28.53
CA PRO A 279 -10.45 32.91 29.39
C PRO A 279 -11.79 32.22 29.18
N ARG A 280 -11.77 30.89 29.08
CA ARG A 280 -12.96 30.09 28.80
C ARG A 280 -12.87 28.72 29.43
N ARG A 281 -13.98 28.29 30.04
CA ARG A 281 -14.12 26.95 30.61
C ARG A 281 -15.17 26.17 29.84
N ILE A 282 -14.85 24.93 29.51
CA ILE A 282 -15.80 23.98 28.93
C ILE A 282 -16.16 22.94 30.00
N PRO A 283 -17.45 22.65 30.26
CA PRO A 283 -17.84 21.60 31.21
C PRO A 283 -17.26 20.23 30.85
N VAL A 284 -16.80 19.46 31.84
CA VAL A 284 -16.20 18.13 31.62
C VAL A 284 -17.08 17.20 30.79
N LEU A 285 -18.40 17.21 31.00
CA LEU A 285 -19.34 16.38 30.25
C LEU A 285 -19.41 16.75 28.75
N LEU A 286 -19.24 18.03 28.42
CA LEU A 286 -19.12 18.46 27.03
C LEU A 286 -17.77 18.04 26.44
N ARG A 287 -16.68 18.07 27.23
CA ARG A 287 -15.36 17.57 26.80
C ARG A 287 -15.43 16.08 26.46
N ARG A 288 -16.01 15.26 27.35
CA ARG A 288 -16.23 13.81 27.10
C ARG A 288 -17.08 13.57 25.86
N ALA A 289 -18.14 14.34 25.63
CA ALA A 289 -18.95 14.21 24.43
C ALA A 289 -18.15 14.56 23.15
N LEU A 290 -17.32 15.60 23.19
CA LEU A 290 -16.45 15.98 22.07
C LEU A 290 -15.32 14.97 21.83
N GLU A 291 -14.82 14.29 22.87
CA GLU A 291 -13.90 13.15 22.71
C GLU A 291 -14.58 12.00 21.94
N VAL A 292 -15.86 11.73 22.19
CA VAL A 292 -16.65 10.75 21.41
C VAL A 292 -16.81 11.21 19.95
N LEU A 293 -17.08 12.49 19.72
CA LEU A 293 -17.15 13.06 18.35
C LEU A 293 -15.80 12.91 17.62
N ALA A 294 -14.69 13.25 18.28
CA ALA A 294 -13.35 13.10 17.71
C ALA A 294 -13.02 11.63 17.40
N THR A 295 -13.45 10.70 18.26
CA THR A 295 -13.31 9.25 18.04
C THR A 295 -14.16 8.77 16.86
N HIS A 296 -15.38 9.30 16.70
CA HIS A 296 -16.22 9.02 15.54
C HIS A 296 -15.56 9.49 14.24
N VAL A 297 -15.04 10.71 14.23
CA VAL A 297 -14.27 11.24 13.10
C VAL A 297 -13.05 10.37 12.79
N ALA A 298 -12.29 9.94 13.80
CA ALA A 298 -11.13 9.05 13.63
C ALA A 298 -11.53 7.72 12.95
N THR A 299 -12.66 7.14 13.36
CA THR A 299 -13.20 5.91 12.78
C THR A 299 -13.59 6.11 11.32
N GLN A 300 -14.29 7.20 11.01
CA GLN A 300 -14.69 7.52 9.63
C GLN A 300 -13.49 7.80 8.72
N LEU A 301 -12.49 8.54 9.20
CA LEU A 301 -11.24 8.76 8.46
C LEU A 301 -10.54 7.43 8.13
N THR A 302 -10.50 6.51 9.11
CA THR A 302 -9.95 5.16 8.91
C THR A 302 -10.72 4.40 7.82
N SER A 303 -12.05 4.41 7.87
CA SER A 303 -12.88 3.75 6.87
C SER A 303 -12.72 4.36 5.48
N ALA A 304 -12.69 5.69 5.37
CA ALA A 304 -12.49 6.39 4.11
C ALA A 304 -11.14 6.03 3.48
N GLU A 305 -10.08 5.99 4.29
CA GLU A 305 -8.74 5.62 3.83
C GLU A 305 -8.66 4.16 3.37
N GLN A 306 -9.30 3.23 4.10
CA GLN A 306 -9.39 1.83 3.70
C GLN A 306 -10.11 1.65 2.36
N ILE A 307 -11.24 2.34 2.16
CA ILE A 307 -12.00 2.31 0.91
C ILE A 307 -11.13 2.84 -0.24
N ARG A 308 -10.50 4.00 -0.05
CA ARG A 308 -9.61 4.63 -1.05
C ARG A 308 -8.47 3.69 -1.45
N ARG A 309 -7.81 3.08 -0.47
CA ARG A 309 -6.73 2.11 -0.68
C ARG A 309 -7.20 0.88 -1.47
N LEU A 310 -8.33 0.27 -1.10
CA LEU A 310 -8.85 -0.91 -1.78
C LEU A 310 -9.28 -0.60 -3.22
N SER A 311 -9.97 0.52 -3.44
CA SER A 311 -10.36 0.96 -4.78
C SER A 311 -9.14 1.20 -5.68
N ARG A 312 -8.10 1.87 -5.16
CA ARG A 312 -6.84 2.06 -5.89
C ARG A 312 -6.17 0.73 -6.23
N GLN A 313 -6.10 -0.20 -5.27
CA GLN A 313 -5.48 -1.51 -5.50
C GLN A 313 -6.19 -2.31 -6.61
N LEU A 314 -7.52 -2.26 -6.68
CA LEU A 314 -8.28 -2.89 -7.77
C LEU A 314 -7.99 -2.22 -9.11
N GLU A 315 -8.02 -0.89 -9.16
CA GLU A 315 -7.74 -0.14 -10.39
C GLU A 315 -6.32 -0.40 -10.93
N VAL A 316 -5.30 -0.36 -10.07
CA VAL A 316 -3.91 -0.64 -10.45
C VAL A 316 -3.76 -2.09 -10.92
N ARG A 317 -4.40 -3.05 -10.25
CA ARG A 317 -4.37 -4.46 -10.66
C ARG A 317 -4.98 -4.68 -12.03
N GLU A 318 -6.10 -4.02 -12.35
CA GLU A 318 -6.72 -4.08 -13.68
C GLU A 318 -5.79 -3.52 -14.75
N ARG A 319 -5.20 -2.33 -14.51
CA ARG A 319 -4.24 -1.73 -15.46
C ARG A 319 -3.01 -2.61 -15.68
N ARG A 320 -2.47 -3.19 -14.61
CA ARG A 320 -1.32 -4.10 -14.66
C ARG A 320 -1.62 -5.36 -15.45
N THR A 321 -2.80 -5.96 -15.23
CA THR A 321 -3.27 -7.12 -16.00
C THR A 321 -3.42 -6.79 -17.48
N ALA A 322 -3.97 -5.61 -17.81
CA ALA A 322 -4.10 -5.15 -19.19
C ALA A 322 -2.73 -4.90 -19.86
N LEU A 323 -1.74 -4.41 -19.11
CA LEU A 323 -0.38 -4.16 -19.59
C LEU A 323 0.39 -5.47 -19.86
N THR A 324 0.24 -6.48 -19.00
CA THR A 324 1.00 -7.74 -19.12
C THR A 324 0.31 -8.77 -20.01
N ALA A 325 -1.00 -8.70 -20.24
CA ALA A 325 -1.74 -9.64 -21.10
C ALA A 325 -1.14 -9.85 -22.52
N PRO A 326 -0.61 -8.83 -23.22
CA PRO A 326 0.01 -9.05 -24.53
C PRO A 326 1.32 -9.86 -24.50
N ILE A 327 1.97 -10.02 -23.34
CA ILE A 327 3.20 -10.82 -23.20
C ILE A 327 2.94 -12.31 -23.49
N TYR A 328 1.72 -12.79 -23.27
CA TYR A 328 1.33 -14.17 -23.59
C TYR A 328 1.25 -14.43 -25.11
N GLY A 329 0.96 -13.39 -25.91
CA GLY A 329 1.14 -13.44 -27.35
C GLY A 329 2.63 -13.36 -27.67
N ARG A 330 3.10 -14.03 -28.74
CA ARG A 330 4.51 -14.02 -29.19
C ARG A 330 4.97 -12.62 -29.66
N THR A 331 4.98 -11.67 -28.75
CA THR A 331 5.25 -10.24 -28.95
C THR A 331 6.57 -9.89 -28.27
N ASP A 332 7.23 -8.84 -28.75
CA ASP A 332 8.44 -8.32 -28.09
C ASP A 332 8.08 -7.69 -26.73
N VAL A 333 8.60 -8.25 -25.64
CA VAL A 333 8.24 -7.86 -24.26
C VAL A 333 8.65 -6.41 -23.99
N GLY A 334 9.82 -6.00 -24.46
CA GLY A 334 10.31 -4.63 -24.30
C GLY A 334 9.39 -3.61 -24.94
N SER A 335 8.98 -3.84 -26.19
CA SER A 335 8.03 -2.99 -26.91
C SER A 335 6.66 -2.95 -26.24
N VAL A 336 6.15 -4.07 -25.71
CA VAL A 336 4.86 -4.12 -25.01
C VAL A 336 4.87 -3.23 -23.77
N LEU A 337 5.95 -3.30 -22.98
CA LEU A 337 6.06 -2.60 -21.70
C LEU A 337 6.45 -1.13 -21.84
N MET A 338 7.21 -0.76 -22.88
CA MET A 338 7.83 0.57 -23.00
C MET A 338 7.27 1.43 -24.14
N SER A 339 6.62 0.84 -25.14
CA SER A 339 6.24 1.56 -26.38
C SER A 339 4.80 1.30 -26.83
N GLY A 340 4.01 0.54 -26.05
CA GLY A 340 2.60 0.30 -26.33
C GLY A 340 1.70 1.52 -26.05
N GLU A 341 0.40 1.36 -26.30
CA GLU A 341 -0.61 2.36 -25.90
C GLU A 341 -0.66 2.60 -24.39
N ARG A 342 -0.26 1.58 -23.62
CA ARG A 342 -0.02 1.62 -22.18
C ARG A 342 1.39 1.15 -21.93
N THR A 343 2.05 1.77 -20.97
CA THR A 343 3.44 1.52 -20.59
C THR A 343 3.55 1.29 -19.08
N VAL A 344 4.74 0.92 -18.62
CA VAL A 344 5.02 0.80 -17.18
C VAL A 344 4.77 2.10 -16.41
N LEU A 345 4.83 3.28 -17.06
CA LEU A 345 4.58 4.57 -16.42
C LEU A 345 3.10 4.82 -16.09
N ASP A 346 2.17 4.10 -16.73
CA ASP A 346 0.74 4.15 -16.40
C ASP A 346 0.38 3.41 -15.11
N ILE A 347 1.30 2.55 -14.66
CA ILE A 347 1.23 1.80 -13.39
C ILE A 347 2.01 2.52 -12.31
N VAL A 348 3.24 2.93 -12.63
CA VAL A 348 4.17 3.59 -11.72
C VAL A 348 4.50 4.98 -12.28
N PRO A 349 3.80 6.04 -11.82
CA PRO A 349 4.07 7.38 -12.27
C PRO A 349 5.50 7.80 -11.91
N ALA A 350 6.34 7.98 -12.93
CA ALA A 350 7.74 8.38 -12.81
C ALA A 350 8.13 9.24 -14.02
N ASP A 351 9.27 9.91 -13.95
CA ASP A 351 9.75 10.74 -15.07
C ASP A 351 10.23 9.85 -16.22
N GLY A 352 10.78 8.68 -15.91
CA GLY A 352 11.14 7.67 -16.89
C GLY A 352 11.34 6.28 -16.31
N ALA A 353 11.41 5.30 -17.19
CA ALA A 353 11.72 3.91 -16.85
C ALA A 353 12.65 3.27 -17.88
N LEU A 354 13.49 2.33 -17.42
CA LEU A 354 14.42 1.57 -18.24
C LEU A 354 14.24 0.08 -17.93
N LEU A 355 14.19 -0.74 -18.97
CA LEU A 355 14.15 -2.20 -18.88
C LEU A 355 15.36 -2.77 -19.58
N ARG A 356 16.11 -3.60 -18.86
CA ARG A 356 17.10 -4.51 -19.43
C ARG A 356 16.52 -5.91 -19.36
N LEU A 357 16.30 -6.53 -20.52
CA LEU A 357 15.78 -7.88 -20.66
C LEU A 357 16.57 -8.61 -21.75
N ASP A 358 17.13 -9.78 -21.42
CA ASP A 358 17.95 -10.58 -22.36
C ASP A 358 19.08 -9.75 -23.02
N GLY A 359 19.69 -8.84 -22.25
CA GLY A 359 20.73 -7.92 -22.72
C GLY A 359 20.25 -6.77 -23.61
N THR A 360 18.95 -6.72 -23.94
CA THR A 360 18.34 -5.62 -24.71
C THR A 360 17.85 -4.55 -23.76
N VAL A 361 18.15 -3.29 -24.06
CA VAL A 361 17.71 -2.14 -23.28
C VAL A 361 16.59 -1.41 -24.02
N THR A 362 15.47 -1.21 -23.33
CA THR A 362 14.34 -0.38 -23.78
C THR A 362 14.01 0.66 -22.73
N THR A 363 13.50 1.82 -23.15
CA THR A 363 13.29 2.98 -22.27
C THR A 363 12.01 3.71 -22.61
N VAL A 364 11.41 4.36 -21.62
CA VAL A 364 10.24 5.23 -21.77
C VAL A 364 10.39 6.47 -20.89
N GLY A 365 9.91 7.62 -21.35
CA GLY A 365 9.99 8.90 -20.61
C GLY A 365 11.39 9.53 -20.62
N VAL A 366 11.66 10.35 -19.60
CA VAL A 366 12.92 11.05 -19.39
C VAL A 366 13.85 10.19 -18.55
N VAL A 367 14.92 9.69 -19.17
CA VAL A 367 15.86 8.77 -18.54
C VAL A 367 17.30 9.28 -18.66
N PRO A 368 18.18 9.01 -17.68
CA PRO A 368 19.61 9.25 -17.83
C PRO A 368 20.21 8.32 -18.89
N PRO A 369 21.47 8.53 -19.33
CA PRO A 369 22.16 7.63 -20.23
C PRO A 369 22.13 6.17 -19.71
N PRO A 370 21.48 5.23 -20.42
CA PRO A 370 21.20 3.89 -19.89
C PRO A 370 22.45 3.13 -19.43
N GLY A 371 23.55 3.25 -20.17
CA GLY A 371 24.80 2.58 -19.84
C GLY A 371 25.38 2.97 -18.47
N ARG A 372 25.22 4.23 -18.05
CA ARG A 372 25.67 4.67 -16.72
C ARG A 372 24.75 4.17 -15.61
N LEU A 373 23.44 4.25 -15.84
CA LEU A 373 22.46 3.77 -14.87
C LEU A 373 22.63 2.27 -14.61
N PHE A 374 22.77 1.47 -15.67
CA PHE A 374 22.95 0.03 -15.49
C PHE A 374 24.30 -0.33 -14.87
N ALA A 375 25.38 0.45 -15.11
CA ALA A 375 26.63 0.25 -14.38
C ALA A 375 26.47 0.45 -12.86
N VAL A 376 25.72 1.50 -12.45
CA VAL A 376 25.37 1.72 -11.04
C VAL A 376 24.50 0.60 -10.49
N VAL A 377 23.48 0.17 -11.23
CA VAL A 377 22.58 -0.94 -10.82
C VAL A 377 23.34 -2.27 -10.70
N ASP A 378 24.30 -2.53 -11.59
CA ASP A 378 25.16 -3.73 -11.53
C ASP A 378 26.09 -3.70 -10.32
N GLU A 379 26.61 -2.53 -9.93
CA GLU A 379 27.42 -2.36 -8.71
C GLU A 379 26.59 -2.57 -7.43
N LEU A 380 25.32 -2.14 -7.43
CA LEU A 380 24.39 -2.39 -6.33
C LEU A 380 24.06 -3.89 -6.15
N GLY A 381 24.16 -4.67 -7.23
CA GLY A 381 23.91 -6.11 -7.24
C GLY A 381 22.43 -6.49 -7.33
N SER A 382 22.13 -7.76 -7.06
CA SER A 382 20.79 -8.31 -7.16
C SER A 382 19.94 -7.90 -5.95
N GLY A 383 19.00 -6.97 -6.13
CA GLY A 383 18.15 -6.52 -5.03
C GLY A 383 17.06 -5.55 -5.43
N ARG A 384 16.10 -5.35 -4.52
CA ARG A 384 15.12 -4.27 -4.60
C ARG A 384 15.71 -3.05 -3.91
N PHE A 385 15.82 -1.95 -4.63
CA PHE A 385 16.39 -0.71 -4.11
C PHE A 385 15.45 0.46 -4.35
N LEU A 386 15.38 1.37 -3.38
CA LEU A 386 14.51 2.53 -3.40
C LEU A 386 15.20 3.71 -2.73
N TRP A 387 15.25 4.84 -3.43
CA TRP A 387 15.70 6.13 -2.92
C TRP A 387 14.76 7.24 -3.39
N GLU A 388 14.52 8.24 -2.55
CA GLU A 388 13.71 9.44 -2.86
C GLU A 388 14.53 10.73 -2.84
N ALA A 389 15.71 10.68 -2.23
CA ALA A 389 16.65 11.79 -2.14
C ALA A 389 18.08 11.30 -2.41
N LEU A 390 18.30 10.60 -3.54
CA LEU A 390 19.58 10.01 -3.90
C LEU A 390 20.79 10.96 -3.73
N PRO A 391 20.75 12.25 -4.12
CA PRO A 391 21.87 13.18 -3.92
C PRO A 391 22.20 13.46 -2.45
N LEU A 392 21.23 13.31 -1.55
CA LEU A 392 21.41 13.52 -0.11
C LEU A 392 21.81 12.22 0.60
N GLU A 393 21.22 11.10 0.19
CA GLU A 393 21.39 9.79 0.84
C GLU A 393 22.61 9.02 0.33
N ARG A 394 22.93 9.15 -0.96
CA ARG A 394 24.01 8.44 -1.66
C ARG A 394 24.70 9.39 -2.66
N PRO A 395 25.37 10.45 -2.18
CA PRO A 395 26.01 11.44 -3.04
C PRO A 395 27.01 10.82 -4.02
N GLU A 396 27.68 9.73 -3.64
CA GLU A 396 28.60 8.98 -4.50
C GLU A 396 27.92 8.40 -5.75
N LEU A 397 26.68 7.92 -5.63
CA LEU A 397 25.90 7.39 -6.76
C LEU A 397 25.31 8.52 -7.62
N ALA A 398 24.88 9.60 -6.99
CA ALA A 398 24.29 10.75 -7.67
C ALA A 398 25.27 11.44 -8.64
N VAL A 399 26.59 11.35 -8.39
CA VAL A 399 27.62 11.86 -9.31
C VAL A 399 27.67 11.05 -10.61
N GLU A 400 27.47 9.73 -10.55
CA GLU A 400 27.53 8.85 -11.72
C GLU A 400 26.27 8.97 -12.61
N ILE A 401 25.11 9.20 -11.98
CA ILE A 401 23.79 9.34 -12.65
C ILE A 401 23.15 10.72 -12.38
N PRO A 402 23.72 11.81 -12.94
CA PRO A 402 23.22 13.16 -12.71
C PRO A 402 21.79 13.33 -13.22
N GLY A 403 20.98 14.09 -12.47
CA GLY A 403 19.58 14.35 -12.78
C GLY A 403 18.60 13.31 -12.24
N VAL A 404 19.09 12.22 -11.61
CA VAL A 404 18.26 11.25 -10.88
C VAL A 404 18.23 11.62 -9.41
N THR A 405 17.03 11.83 -8.87
CA THR A 405 16.81 12.11 -7.44
C THR A 405 16.03 11.00 -6.76
N GLY A 406 15.03 10.43 -7.45
CA GLY A 406 14.37 9.20 -7.04
C GLY A 406 14.80 8.03 -7.92
N LEU A 407 15.10 6.90 -7.31
CA LEU A 407 15.49 5.67 -8.03
C LEU A 407 14.76 4.47 -7.40
N LEU A 408 14.13 3.64 -8.24
CA LEU A 408 13.44 2.41 -7.83
C LEU A 408 13.84 1.25 -8.76
N VAL A 409 14.41 0.19 -8.18
CA VAL A 409 14.97 -0.96 -8.90
C VAL A 409 14.14 -2.22 -8.63
N VAL A 410 13.65 -2.86 -9.69
CA VAL A 410 12.78 -4.04 -9.65
C VAL A 410 13.42 -5.18 -10.46
N PRO A 411 14.02 -6.19 -9.79
CA PRO A 411 14.57 -7.37 -10.46
C PRO A 411 13.47 -8.23 -11.12
N LEU A 412 13.75 -8.80 -12.30
CA LEU A 412 12.80 -9.61 -13.06
C LEU A 412 13.13 -11.13 -13.11
N GLY A 413 14.31 -11.54 -12.64
CA GLY A 413 14.60 -12.94 -12.33
C GLY A 413 15.93 -13.48 -12.86
N ALA A 414 16.23 -13.30 -14.15
CA ALA A 414 17.53 -13.73 -14.69
C ALA A 414 18.66 -12.79 -14.23
N ASP A 415 19.91 -13.28 -14.27
CA ASP A 415 21.08 -12.48 -13.92
C ASP A 415 21.17 -11.25 -14.84
N GLY A 416 20.84 -10.08 -14.27
CA GLY A 416 20.89 -8.79 -14.95
C GLY A 416 19.55 -8.26 -15.48
N ASP A 417 18.47 -9.06 -15.50
CA ASP A 417 17.15 -8.61 -15.96
C ASP A 417 16.47 -7.73 -14.90
N VAL A 418 16.19 -6.48 -15.27
CA VAL A 418 15.78 -5.46 -14.30
C VAL A 418 14.94 -4.37 -14.95
N LEU A 419 13.94 -3.92 -14.21
CA LEU A 419 13.13 -2.75 -14.50
C LEU A 419 13.48 -1.64 -13.49
N VAL A 420 13.82 -0.46 -13.99
CA VAL A 420 14.27 0.68 -13.18
C VAL A 420 13.38 1.88 -13.46
N PHE A 421 12.85 2.52 -12.43
CA PHE A 421 12.13 3.78 -12.51
C PHE A 421 12.99 4.91 -11.95
N VAL A 422 12.94 6.07 -12.60
CA VAL A 422 13.68 7.26 -12.20
C VAL A 422 12.75 8.46 -12.04
N ARG A 423 13.05 9.30 -11.05
CA ARG A 423 12.43 10.60 -10.84
C ARG A 423 13.49 11.69 -10.70
N GLY A 424 13.22 12.84 -11.28
CA GLY A 424 13.99 14.06 -11.11
C GLY A 424 13.65 14.78 -9.81
N GLU A 425 14.38 15.86 -9.57
CA GLU A 425 14.16 16.73 -8.42
C GLU A 425 12.86 17.51 -8.57
N VAL A 426 12.08 17.58 -7.49
CA VAL A 426 10.93 18.48 -7.37
C VAL A 426 11.18 19.42 -6.22
N ALA A 427 11.49 20.68 -6.54
CA ALA A 427 11.58 21.73 -5.53
C ALA A 427 10.19 21.93 -4.89
N ARG A 428 10.10 21.66 -3.59
CA ARG A 428 8.87 21.82 -2.82
C ARG A 428 8.99 23.02 -1.90
N THR A 429 7.91 23.79 -1.79
CA THR A 429 7.82 24.84 -0.79
C THR A 429 6.97 24.33 0.36
N VAL A 430 7.51 24.37 1.58
CA VAL A 430 6.76 24.08 2.81
C VAL A 430 6.48 25.40 3.50
N ASP A 431 5.20 25.72 3.64
CA ASP A 431 4.76 26.91 4.37
C ASP A 431 4.62 26.58 5.85
N TRP A 432 5.45 27.20 6.69
CA TRP A 432 5.46 27.04 8.13
C TRP A 432 4.74 28.20 8.81
N LEU A 433 4.09 27.93 9.95
CA LEU A 433 3.55 28.96 10.81
C LEU A 433 4.67 29.54 11.69
N GLY A 434 5.28 30.64 11.23
CA GLY A 434 6.43 31.29 11.87
C GLY A 434 7.78 30.81 11.31
N GLU A 435 8.78 31.68 11.34
CA GLU A 435 10.14 31.35 10.90
C GLU A 435 10.81 30.36 11.87
N GLN A 436 11.40 29.30 11.32
CA GLN A 436 11.92 28.17 12.10
C GLN A 436 13.36 28.31 12.57
N ARG A 437 14.05 29.39 12.19
CA ARG A 437 15.45 29.63 12.54
C ARG A 437 15.63 29.97 14.02
N PRO A 438 16.84 29.76 14.59
CA PRO A 438 17.12 30.03 16.01
C PRO A 438 16.87 31.49 16.43
N GLU A 439 17.03 32.47 15.53
CA GLU A 439 16.90 33.89 15.84
C GLU A 439 15.48 34.33 16.22
N ASN A 440 14.47 33.52 15.88
CA ASN A 440 13.07 33.76 16.26
C ASN A 440 12.75 33.26 17.69
N ARG A 441 13.76 32.87 18.48
CA ARG A 441 13.63 32.29 19.83
C ARG A 441 14.70 32.86 20.77
N ASP A 442 14.42 32.83 22.08
CA ASP A 442 15.37 33.28 23.12
C ASP A 442 16.34 32.16 23.56
N SER A 443 15.87 30.92 23.53
CA SER A 443 16.62 29.70 23.82
C SER A 443 15.99 28.52 23.05
N PRO A 444 16.64 27.34 22.97
CA PRO A 444 16.04 26.19 22.28
C PRO A 444 14.69 25.75 22.87
N LEU A 445 14.52 25.84 24.20
CA LEU A 445 13.26 25.59 24.92
C LEU A 445 12.22 26.72 24.79
N SER A 446 12.61 27.91 24.34
CA SER A 446 11.68 29.04 24.24
C SER A 446 10.82 28.92 22.99
N PRO A 447 9.51 29.18 23.09
CA PRO A 447 8.66 29.23 21.91
C PRO A 447 9.07 30.39 21.00
N ARG A 448 8.71 30.26 19.71
CA ARG A 448 8.98 31.31 18.73
C ARG A 448 8.21 32.60 19.02
N ARG A 449 8.76 33.75 18.65
CA ARG A 449 8.15 35.08 18.85
C ARG A 449 7.09 35.40 17.80
N SER A 450 7.34 35.06 16.54
CA SER A 450 6.42 35.31 15.42
C SER A 450 5.81 34.01 14.87
N PHE A 451 4.53 34.10 14.49
CA PHE A 451 3.73 33.05 13.84
C PHE A 451 3.27 33.45 12.43
N SER A 452 3.82 34.51 11.83
CA SER A 452 3.54 34.85 10.44
C SER A 452 4.00 33.74 9.48
N ALA A 453 3.24 33.49 8.42
CA ALA A 453 3.59 32.47 7.42
C ALA A 453 5.02 32.67 6.88
N TRP A 454 5.80 31.59 6.84
CA TRP A 454 7.17 31.57 6.35
C TRP A 454 7.39 30.35 5.46
N SER A 455 7.81 30.58 4.22
CA SER A 455 8.00 29.53 3.22
C SER A 455 9.45 29.06 3.19
N GLN A 456 9.65 27.74 3.21
CA GLN A 456 10.95 27.09 3.05
C GLN A 456 11.00 26.30 1.75
N SER A 457 12.03 26.54 0.94
CA SER A 457 12.32 25.70 -0.23
C SER A 457 13.08 24.44 0.21
N VAL A 458 12.56 23.27 -0.17
CA VAL A 458 13.18 21.95 -0.02
C VAL A 458 13.63 21.47 -1.40
N THR A 459 14.93 21.19 -1.52
CA THR A 459 15.63 20.78 -2.73
C THR A 459 16.35 19.44 -2.50
N GLY A 460 16.76 18.77 -3.57
CA GLY A 460 17.47 17.49 -3.54
C GLY A 460 16.59 16.26 -3.32
N ARG A 461 15.26 16.39 -3.53
CA ARG A 461 14.28 15.31 -3.34
C ARG A 461 13.34 15.16 -4.53
N SER A 462 12.92 13.94 -4.84
CA SER A 462 11.87 13.67 -5.81
C SER A 462 10.49 13.69 -5.15
N LEU A 463 9.44 13.40 -5.92
CA LEU A 463 8.18 12.96 -5.32
C LEU A 463 8.41 11.61 -4.57
N PRO A 464 7.75 11.37 -3.42
CA PRO A 464 7.80 10.09 -2.72
C PRO A 464 7.24 8.95 -3.54
N TRP A 465 7.89 7.79 -3.54
CA TRP A 465 7.39 6.58 -4.22
C TRP A 465 6.10 6.10 -3.57
N GLY A 466 6.03 6.16 -2.23
CA GLY A 466 4.84 5.79 -1.48
C GLY A 466 4.26 4.45 -1.93
N GLU A 467 2.97 4.45 -2.24
CA GLU A 467 2.27 3.25 -2.70
C GLU A 467 2.77 2.70 -4.05
N HIS A 468 3.37 3.54 -4.90
CA HIS A 468 3.87 3.13 -6.21
C HIS A 468 5.08 2.20 -6.15
N ALA A 469 5.81 2.19 -5.03
CA ALA A 469 6.88 1.22 -4.81
C ALA A 469 6.35 -0.21 -4.84
N GLN A 470 5.25 -0.47 -4.13
CA GLN A 470 4.62 -1.79 -4.12
C GLN A 470 4.02 -2.13 -5.48
N ASP A 471 3.38 -1.16 -6.14
CA ASP A 471 2.82 -1.35 -7.48
C ASP A 471 3.90 -1.77 -8.49
N ALA A 472 5.12 -1.20 -8.38
CA ALA A 472 6.27 -1.57 -9.21
C ALA A 472 6.76 -2.99 -8.95
N TYR A 473 6.85 -3.41 -7.68
CA TYR A 473 7.27 -4.76 -7.33
C TYR A 473 6.25 -5.80 -7.80
N ASP A 474 4.96 -5.54 -7.61
CA ASP A 474 3.91 -6.42 -8.12
C ASP A 474 3.94 -6.51 -9.66
N LEU A 475 4.20 -5.40 -10.35
CA LEU A 475 4.40 -5.38 -11.80
C LEU A 475 5.59 -6.25 -12.22
N GLY A 476 6.71 -6.19 -11.49
CA GLY A 476 7.85 -7.07 -11.73
C GLY A 476 7.47 -8.55 -11.60
N GLU A 477 6.71 -8.92 -10.56
CA GLU A 477 6.23 -10.30 -10.38
C GLU A 477 5.26 -10.74 -11.50
N ASP A 478 4.35 -9.86 -11.92
CA ASP A 478 3.41 -10.16 -13.01
C ASP A 478 4.13 -10.33 -14.36
N ILE A 479 5.14 -9.49 -14.65
CA ILE A 479 5.99 -9.63 -15.84
C ILE A 479 6.72 -10.97 -15.79
N ARG A 480 7.36 -11.31 -14.66
CA ARG A 480 8.07 -12.58 -14.47
C ARG A 480 7.14 -13.78 -14.65
N ALA A 481 5.93 -13.73 -14.07
CA ALA A 481 4.93 -14.78 -14.22
C ALA A 481 4.49 -14.95 -15.68
N ALA A 482 4.25 -13.83 -16.40
CA ALA A 482 3.89 -13.87 -17.81
C ALA A 482 5.02 -14.44 -18.69
N MET A 483 6.28 -14.08 -18.42
CA MET A 483 7.44 -14.62 -19.15
C MET A 483 7.63 -16.12 -18.90
N ILE A 484 7.48 -16.59 -17.66
CA ILE A 484 7.56 -18.02 -17.33
C ILE A 484 6.44 -18.79 -18.03
N ALA A 485 5.21 -18.30 -17.97
CA ALA A 485 4.08 -18.94 -18.62
C ALA A 485 4.26 -19.00 -20.14
N ARG A 486 4.78 -17.93 -20.76
CA ARG A 486 5.15 -17.93 -22.18
C ARG A 486 6.22 -18.98 -22.49
N ALA A 487 7.32 -19.00 -21.74
CA ALA A 487 8.39 -19.98 -21.95
C ALA A 487 7.88 -21.42 -21.79
N GLN A 488 6.99 -21.67 -20.82
CA GLN A 488 6.33 -22.97 -20.64
C GLN A 488 5.44 -23.33 -21.83
N ALA A 489 4.66 -22.39 -22.37
CA ALA A 489 3.84 -22.61 -23.55
C ALA A 489 4.70 -22.91 -24.79
N GLU A 490 5.81 -22.19 -24.99
CA GLU A 490 6.76 -22.44 -26.08
C GLU A 490 7.42 -23.83 -25.96
N LEU A 491 7.86 -24.22 -24.76
CA LEU A 491 8.41 -25.55 -24.50
C LEU A 491 7.37 -26.65 -24.70
N ALA A 492 6.13 -26.45 -24.25
CA ALA A 492 5.03 -27.39 -24.47
C ALA A 492 4.75 -27.57 -25.97
N GLU A 493 4.78 -26.49 -26.75
CA GLU A 493 4.59 -26.55 -28.20
C GLU A 493 5.73 -27.33 -28.89
N LEU A 494 6.98 -27.09 -28.51
CA LEU A 494 8.13 -27.85 -29.03
C LEU A 494 8.04 -29.35 -28.68
N ALA A 495 7.56 -29.68 -27.48
CA ALA A 495 7.36 -31.06 -27.04
C ALA A 495 6.28 -31.82 -27.84
N LEU A 496 5.46 -31.11 -28.62
CA LEU A 496 4.40 -31.67 -29.47
C LEU A 496 4.78 -31.73 -30.96
N ARG A 497 6.03 -31.40 -31.30
CA ARG A 497 6.56 -31.40 -32.67
C ARG A 497 7.61 -32.49 -32.89
N ASP A 498 7.72 -32.96 -34.13
CA ASP A 498 8.82 -33.82 -34.60
C ASP A 498 10.01 -32.95 -35.00
N ALA A 499 11.18 -33.20 -34.40
CA ALA A 499 12.35 -32.34 -34.54
C ALA A 499 12.93 -32.28 -35.96
N LEU A 500 12.71 -33.31 -36.78
CA LEU A 500 13.24 -33.38 -38.15
C LEU A 500 12.32 -32.72 -39.18
N THR A 501 11.00 -32.94 -39.06
CA THR A 501 10.03 -32.51 -40.08
C THR A 501 9.25 -31.26 -39.70
N GLY A 502 9.22 -30.88 -38.42
CA GLY A 502 8.39 -29.78 -37.90
C GLY A 502 6.89 -30.10 -37.85
N LEU A 503 6.48 -31.31 -38.24
CA LEU A 503 5.11 -31.80 -38.11
C LEU A 503 4.78 -32.05 -36.63
N HIS A 504 3.51 -32.31 -36.35
CA HIS A 504 3.13 -32.80 -35.03
C HIS A 504 3.69 -34.21 -34.80
N ASN A 505 4.00 -34.53 -33.54
CA ASN A 505 4.54 -35.84 -33.18
C ASN A 505 3.46 -36.81 -32.68
N ARG A 506 3.87 -38.05 -32.40
CA ARG A 506 2.99 -39.10 -31.89
C ARG A 506 2.19 -38.70 -30.64
N ARG A 507 2.75 -37.90 -29.73
CA ARG A 507 2.04 -37.45 -28.52
C ARG A 507 0.88 -36.53 -28.88
N PHE A 508 1.13 -35.54 -29.73
CA PHE A 508 0.07 -34.66 -30.22
C PHE A 508 -1.07 -35.42 -30.90
N LEU A 509 -0.74 -36.42 -31.72
CA LEU A 509 -1.74 -37.24 -32.40
C LEU A 509 -2.68 -37.95 -31.43
N HIS A 510 -2.13 -38.53 -30.37
CA HIS A 510 -2.91 -39.28 -29.40
C HIS A 510 -3.93 -38.35 -28.71
N ASP A 511 -3.44 -37.24 -28.13
CA ASP A 511 -4.27 -36.24 -27.45
C ASP A 511 -5.33 -35.67 -28.41
N ARG A 512 -4.94 -35.40 -29.66
CA ARG A 512 -5.84 -34.81 -30.65
C ARG A 512 -6.92 -35.76 -31.15
N LEU A 513 -6.60 -37.05 -31.32
CA LEU A 513 -7.59 -38.05 -31.69
C LEU A 513 -8.58 -38.31 -30.57
N GLU A 514 -8.14 -38.31 -29.31
CA GLU A 514 -9.01 -38.44 -28.14
C GLU A 514 -10.06 -37.32 -28.11
N ASP A 515 -9.62 -36.05 -28.21
CA ASP A 515 -10.52 -34.89 -28.29
C ASP A 515 -11.52 -34.96 -29.46
N LEU A 516 -11.06 -35.39 -30.63
CA LEU A 516 -11.87 -35.43 -31.85
C LEU A 516 -12.90 -36.57 -31.83
N LEU A 517 -12.59 -37.70 -31.19
CA LEU A 517 -13.49 -38.84 -31.06
C LEU A 517 -14.52 -38.64 -29.95
N ASP A 518 -14.18 -37.90 -28.90
CA ASP A 518 -15.12 -37.49 -27.85
C ASP A 518 -16.13 -36.45 -28.34
N ALA A 519 -15.75 -35.62 -29.31
CA ALA A 519 -16.66 -34.67 -29.95
C ALA A 519 -17.65 -35.39 -30.88
N SER A 520 -18.95 -35.43 -30.52
CA SER A 520 -19.96 -36.29 -31.16
C SER A 520 -20.41 -35.92 -32.58
N ASP A 521 -19.98 -34.77 -33.11
CA ASP A 521 -20.67 -34.12 -34.22
C ASP A 521 -19.88 -34.12 -35.54
N LYS A 522 -18.66 -34.68 -35.58
CA LYS A 522 -17.81 -34.66 -36.78
C LYS A 522 -17.33 -36.07 -37.15
N ALA A 523 -17.37 -36.38 -38.44
CA ALA A 523 -16.74 -37.60 -38.96
C ALA A 523 -15.21 -37.45 -38.93
N VAL A 524 -14.51 -38.41 -38.35
CA VAL A 524 -13.03 -38.42 -38.27
C VAL A 524 -12.52 -39.60 -39.07
N ALA A 525 -11.51 -39.38 -39.92
CA ALA A 525 -10.82 -40.45 -40.62
C ALA A 525 -9.30 -40.31 -40.50
N VAL A 526 -8.61 -41.44 -40.45
CA VAL A 526 -7.15 -41.52 -40.35
C VAL A 526 -6.60 -42.09 -41.65
N VAL A 527 -5.62 -41.40 -42.22
CA VAL A 527 -4.78 -41.90 -43.31
C VAL A 527 -3.40 -42.21 -42.74
N PHE A 528 -3.05 -43.48 -42.66
CA PHE A 528 -1.73 -43.96 -42.23
C PHE A 528 -0.85 -44.16 -43.46
N LEU A 529 0.31 -43.52 -43.52
CA LEU A 529 1.25 -43.52 -44.63
C LEU A 529 2.60 -44.07 -44.17
N ASP A 530 3.20 -44.93 -44.97
CA ASP A 530 4.55 -45.43 -44.75
C ASP A 530 5.28 -45.44 -46.11
N LEU A 531 6.54 -44.97 -46.12
CA LEU A 531 7.35 -44.91 -47.33
C LEU A 531 7.88 -46.29 -47.72
N ASP A 532 7.57 -46.72 -48.94
CA ASP A 532 7.99 -48.02 -49.45
C ASP A 532 9.51 -48.04 -49.65
N ASP A 533 10.17 -49.07 -49.09
CA ASP A 533 11.62 -49.33 -49.20
C ASP A 533 12.52 -48.14 -48.78
N PHE A 534 12.07 -47.27 -47.89
CA PHE A 534 12.83 -46.07 -47.50
C PHE A 534 14.20 -46.38 -46.87
N LYS A 535 14.35 -47.53 -46.22
CA LYS A 535 15.66 -48.02 -45.76
C LYS A 535 16.69 -48.09 -46.89
N LEU A 536 16.29 -48.46 -48.11
CA LEU A 536 17.19 -48.48 -49.27
C LEU A 536 17.71 -47.08 -49.62
N VAL A 537 16.89 -46.04 -49.42
CA VAL A 537 17.32 -44.64 -49.61
C VAL A 537 18.42 -44.29 -48.61
N ASN A 538 18.25 -44.64 -47.34
CA ASN A 538 19.28 -44.43 -46.31
C ASN A 538 20.56 -45.24 -46.59
N ASP A 539 20.42 -46.51 -46.96
CA ASP A 539 21.56 -47.39 -47.23
C ASP A 539 22.34 -46.96 -48.49
N THR A 540 21.66 -46.35 -49.47
CA THR A 540 22.27 -45.91 -50.75
C THR A 540 22.86 -44.50 -50.67
N TYR A 541 22.15 -43.56 -50.04
CA TYR A 541 22.48 -42.12 -50.09
C TYR A 541 22.88 -41.53 -48.73
N GLY A 542 22.80 -42.32 -47.66
CA GLY A 542 23.14 -41.90 -46.30
C GLY A 542 21.97 -41.23 -45.56
N HIS A 543 22.07 -41.25 -44.22
CA HIS A 543 21.02 -40.74 -43.34
C HIS A 543 20.73 -39.24 -43.51
N GLU A 544 21.73 -38.39 -43.79
CA GLU A 544 21.49 -36.96 -44.04
C GLU A 544 20.56 -36.72 -45.25
N VAL A 545 20.70 -37.53 -46.29
CA VAL A 545 19.87 -37.44 -47.49
C VAL A 545 18.47 -37.98 -47.20
N GLY A 546 18.37 -39.08 -46.46
CA GLY A 546 17.09 -39.59 -45.95
C GLY A 546 16.34 -38.56 -45.12
N ASP A 547 17.03 -37.86 -44.22
CA ASP A 547 16.45 -36.81 -43.38
C ASP A 547 15.91 -35.65 -44.22
N ALA A 548 16.65 -35.22 -45.24
CA ALA A 548 16.19 -34.21 -46.19
C ALA A 548 14.95 -34.66 -46.99
N VAL A 549 14.89 -35.95 -47.36
CA VAL A 549 13.73 -36.56 -48.02
C VAL A 549 12.51 -36.57 -47.09
N LEU A 550 12.67 -36.98 -45.83
CA LEU A 550 11.59 -36.96 -44.83
C LEU A 550 11.06 -35.55 -44.56
N ALA A 551 11.94 -34.55 -44.46
CA ALA A 551 11.55 -33.15 -44.32
C ALA A 551 10.81 -32.63 -45.55
N ALA A 552 11.21 -33.03 -46.76
CA ALA A 552 10.51 -32.67 -48.00
C ALA A 552 9.12 -33.30 -48.08
N ILE A 553 8.99 -34.57 -47.67
CA ILE A 553 7.71 -35.28 -47.61
C ILE A 553 6.79 -34.62 -46.58
N GLY A 554 7.30 -34.27 -45.39
CA GLY A 554 6.51 -33.56 -44.40
C GLY A 554 5.93 -32.25 -44.94
N ARG A 555 6.73 -31.46 -45.66
CA ARG A 555 6.24 -30.23 -46.33
C ARG A 555 5.17 -30.51 -47.38
N ARG A 556 5.33 -31.58 -48.18
CA ARG A 556 4.35 -31.99 -49.20
C ARG A 556 3.02 -32.42 -48.58
N LEU A 557 3.08 -33.24 -47.54
CA LEU A 557 1.89 -33.70 -46.83
C LEU A 557 1.12 -32.53 -46.20
N SER A 558 1.82 -31.58 -45.58
CA SER A 558 1.20 -30.35 -45.07
C SER A 558 0.55 -29.50 -46.18
N GLY A 559 1.11 -29.50 -47.40
CA GLY A 559 0.52 -28.78 -48.54
C GLY A 559 -0.70 -29.48 -49.17
N VAL A 560 -0.83 -30.80 -48.99
CA VAL A 560 -1.95 -31.60 -49.50
C VAL A 560 -3.14 -31.64 -48.52
N ALA A 561 -2.85 -31.54 -47.23
CA ALA A 561 -3.82 -31.50 -46.15
C ALA A 561 -4.70 -30.24 -46.22
N ARG A 562 -5.98 -30.37 -45.86
CA ARG A 562 -6.88 -29.22 -45.70
C ARG A 562 -6.52 -28.44 -44.43
N ALA A 563 -6.99 -27.19 -44.31
CA ALA A 563 -6.76 -26.38 -43.11
C ALA A 563 -7.32 -27.00 -41.81
N SER A 564 -8.32 -27.89 -41.92
CA SER A 564 -8.90 -28.65 -40.82
C SER A 564 -8.16 -29.94 -40.48
N ASP A 565 -7.33 -30.44 -41.40
CA ASP A 565 -6.65 -31.72 -41.27
C ASP A 565 -5.36 -31.56 -40.46
N VAL A 566 -4.97 -32.62 -39.77
CA VAL A 566 -3.73 -32.65 -38.97
C VAL A 566 -2.73 -33.61 -39.60
N VAL A 567 -1.52 -33.13 -39.87
CA VAL A 567 -0.42 -33.96 -40.35
C VAL A 567 0.56 -34.23 -39.22
N VAL A 568 0.89 -35.51 -39.02
CA VAL A 568 1.72 -36.03 -37.93
C VAL A 568 2.80 -36.93 -38.50
N ARG A 569 4.00 -36.91 -37.91
CA ARG A 569 4.98 -37.98 -38.07
C ARG A 569 5.05 -38.82 -36.81
N LEU A 570 4.87 -40.13 -36.93
CA LEU A 570 4.92 -41.06 -35.79
C LEU A 570 6.36 -41.39 -35.37
N GLY A 571 7.26 -41.44 -36.36
CA GLY A 571 8.65 -41.85 -36.22
C GLY A 571 9.11 -42.56 -37.49
N GLY A 572 10.42 -42.63 -37.74
CA GLY A 572 10.96 -43.30 -38.94
C GLY A 572 10.39 -42.68 -40.23
N ASP A 573 9.79 -43.51 -41.06
CA ASP A 573 9.15 -43.21 -42.34
C ASP A 573 7.62 -43.21 -42.29
N GLU A 574 7.03 -43.22 -41.09
CA GLU A 574 5.58 -43.26 -40.87
C GLU A 574 4.97 -41.87 -40.66
N PHE A 575 3.94 -41.56 -41.45
CA PHE A 575 3.17 -40.32 -41.39
C PHE A 575 1.68 -40.59 -41.24
N ILE A 576 0.96 -39.68 -40.60
CA ILE A 576 -0.49 -39.75 -40.45
C ILE A 576 -1.12 -38.44 -40.90
N ILE A 577 -2.25 -38.54 -41.59
CA ILE A 577 -3.16 -37.41 -41.81
C ILE A 577 -4.48 -37.74 -41.13
N VAL A 578 -4.84 -36.95 -40.11
CA VAL A 578 -6.18 -36.98 -39.51
C VAL A 578 -7.07 -36.04 -40.30
N CYS A 579 -8.03 -36.60 -41.03
CA CYS A 579 -9.02 -35.87 -41.81
C CYS A 579 -10.23 -35.56 -40.91
N VAL A 580 -10.49 -34.28 -40.67
CA VAL A 580 -11.59 -33.83 -39.80
C VAL A 580 -12.78 -33.47 -40.67
N ASP A 581 -13.98 -33.90 -40.24
CA ASP A 581 -15.23 -33.75 -40.98
C ASP A 581 -15.16 -34.40 -42.37
N ALA A 582 -14.61 -35.62 -42.41
CA ALA A 582 -14.34 -36.35 -43.65
C ALA A 582 -14.82 -37.80 -43.54
N GLY A 583 -15.67 -38.21 -44.49
CA GLY A 583 -16.06 -39.61 -44.66
C GLY A 583 -15.02 -40.44 -45.44
N PRO A 584 -15.28 -41.74 -45.64
CA PRO A 584 -14.32 -42.67 -46.26
C PRO A 584 -13.83 -42.24 -47.64
N ALA A 585 -14.72 -41.74 -48.49
CA ALA A 585 -14.38 -41.31 -49.85
C ALA A 585 -13.46 -40.07 -49.86
N GLU A 586 -13.67 -39.14 -48.92
CA GLU A 586 -12.87 -37.93 -48.81
C GLU A 586 -11.48 -38.21 -48.27
N ALA A 587 -11.39 -39.05 -47.24
CA ALA A 587 -10.12 -39.51 -46.69
C ALA A 587 -9.31 -40.31 -47.73
N ALA A 588 -9.95 -41.16 -48.53
CA ALA A 588 -9.30 -41.85 -49.65
C ALA A 588 -8.80 -40.88 -50.73
N ALA A 589 -9.53 -39.79 -51.01
CA ALA A 589 -9.08 -38.76 -51.93
C ALA A 589 -7.88 -37.97 -51.38
N VAL A 590 -7.84 -37.67 -50.08
CA VAL A 590 -6.67 -37.07 -49.40
C VAL A 590 -5.47 -38.01 -49.50
N ALA A 591 -5.65 -39.30 -49.20
CA ALA A 591 -4.61 -40.31 -49.33
C ALA A 591 -4.06 -40.41 -50.76
N GLY A 592 -4.93 -40.42 -51.78
CA GLY A 592 -4.52 -40.44 -53.18
C GLY A 592 -3.68 -39.21 -53.58
N ARG A 593 -4.07 -38.02 -53.15
CA ARG A 593 -3.27 -36.79 -53.36
C ARG A 593 -1.93 -36.85 -52.63
N ALA A 594 -1.91 -37.38 -51.41
CA ALA A 594 -0.68 -37.53 -50.63
C ALA A 594 0.30 -38.47 -51.35
N LEU A 595 -0.15 -39.63 -51.82
CA LEU A 595 0.68 -40.57 -52.59
C LEU A 595 1.21 -39.95 -53.89
N ALA A 596 0.37 -39.22 -54.62
CA ALA A 596 0.79 -38.53 -55.84
C ALA A 596 1.88 -37.50 -55.56
N SER A 597 1.71 -36.68 -54.52
CA SER A 597 2.70 -35.68 -54.12
C SER A 597 4.01 -36.31 -53.63
N ILE A 598 3.96 -37.42 -52.87
CA ILE A 598 5.15 -38.15 -52.43
C ILE A 598 5.97 -38.67 -53.62
N THR A 599 5.31 -39.14 -54.69
CA THR A 599 5.95 -39.74 -55.86
C THR A 599 6.69 -38.72 -56.75
N GLU A 600 6.40 -37.43 -56.59
CA GLU A 600 7.13 -36.38 -57.29
C GLU A 600 8.63 -36.42 -56.92
N PRO A 601 9.56 -36.15 -57.86
CA PRO A 601 10.98 -36.23 -57.55
C PRO A 601 11.42 -35.22 -56.48
N ILE A 602 12.24 -35.66 -55.52
CA ILE A 602 12.82 -34.81 -54.47
C ILE A 602 14.30 -34.61 -54.82
N VAL A 603 14.69 -33.36 -55.05
CA VAL A 603 16.08 -33.01 -55.35
C VAL A 603 16.83 -32.69 -54.06
N VAL A 604 17.86 -33.47 -53.74
CA VAL A 604 18.75 -33.25 -52.59
C VAL A 604 20.18 -33.19 -53.10
N ARG A 605 20.86 -32.04 -52.95
CA ARG A 605 22.27 -31.84 -53.36
C ARG A 605 22.55 -32.39 -54.78
N ASP A 606 21.72 -31.98 -55.76
CA ASP A 606 21.78 -32.36 -57.18
C ASP A 606 21.43 -33.82 -57.53
N THR A 607 20.95 -34.62 -56.57
CA THR A 607 20.46 -35.98 -56.81
C THR A 607 18.92 -36.01 -56.81
N GLU A 608 18.33 -36.56 -57.87
CA GLU A 608 16.87 -36.77 -57.97
C GLU A 608 16.47 -38.09 -57.31
N ILE A 609 15.74 -38.03 -56.21
CA ILE A 609 15.27 -39.20 -55.45
C ILE A 609 13.77 -39.35 -55.62
N ARG A 610 13.33 -40.57 -55.94
CA ARG A 610 11.92 -40.93 -56.03
C ARG A 610 11.59 -41.98 -55.00
N VAL A 611 10.63 -41.67 -54.15
CA VAL A 611 10.07 -42.59 -53.15
C VAL A 611 8.62 -42.87 -53.48
N LYS A 612 8.14 -44.03 -53.06
CA LYS A 612 6.72 -44.37 -53.06
C LYS A 612 6.25 -44.48 -51.63
N ALA A 613 4.94 -44.48 -51.43
CA ALA A 613 4.35 -44.75 -50.14
C ALA A 613 3.13 -45.64 -50.31
N SER A 614 2.80 -46.36 -49.26
CA SER A 614 1.56 -47.10 -49.13
C SER A 614 0.68 -46.41 -48.09
N ALA A 615 -0.64 -46.38 -48.34
CA ALA A 615 -1.59 -45.70 -47.48
C ALA A 615 -2.72 -46.63 -47.01
N GLY A 616 -3.04 -46.57 -45.72
CA GLY A 616 -4.21 -47.19 -45.10
C GLY A 616 -5.21 -46.13 -44.68
N VAL A 617 -6.50 -46.31 -45.00
CA VAL A 617 -7.54 -45.32 -44.70
C VAL A 617 -8.64 -45.95 -43.87
N VAL A 618 -8.88 -45.43 -42.67
CA VAL A 618 -9.96 -45.90 -41.80
C VAL A 618 -10.77 -44.71 -41.31
N THR A 619 -12.09 -44.85 -41.30
CA THR A 619 -13.02 -43.86 -40.71
C THR A 619 -13.42 -44.33 -39.33
N ALA A 620 -13.42 -43.43 -38.36
CA ALA A 620 -13.79 -43.72 -37.00
C ALA A 620 -15.28 -44.06 -36.88
N GLU A 621 -15.57 -45.09 -36.10
CA GLU A 621 -16.90 -45.44 -35.63
C GLU A 621 -17.11 -44.91 -34.21
N ARG A 622 -18.37 -44.71 -33.84
CA ARG A 622 -18.73 -44.18 -32.52
C ARG A 622 -18.23 -45.11 -31.41
N GLY A 623 -17.40 -44.57 -30.51
CA GLY A 623 -16.82 -45.32 -29.40
C GLY A 623 -15.50 -46.03 -29.71
N ASN A 624 -14.89 -45.81 -30.88
CA ASN A 624 -13.50 -46.23 -31.09
C ASN A 624 -12.55 -45.48 -30.15
N ALA A 625 -11.61 -46.20 -29.56
CA ALA A 625 -10.45 -45.57 -28.92
C ALA A 625 -9.43 -45.15 -30.00
N PRO A 626 -8.60 -44.10 -29.75
CA PRO A 626 -7.55 -43.68 -30.67
C PRO A 626 -6.63 -44.83 -31.12
N GLY A 627 -6.24 -45.72 -30.19
CA GLY A 627 -5.38 -46.87 -30.49
C GLY A 627 -5.98 -47.84 -31.52
N ASP A 628 -7.25 -48.22 -31.35
CA ASP A 628 -7.94 -49.15 -32.25
C ASP A 628 -8.01 -48.60 -33.68
N LEU A 629 -8.24 -47.28 -33.81
CA LEU A 629 -8.32 -46.60 -35.09
C LEU A 629 -6.96 -46.57 -35.81
N LEU A 630 -5.89 -46.31 -35.07
CA LEU A 630 -4.52 -46.32 -35.60
C LEU A 630 -4.09 -47.72 -36.03
N ASP A 631 -4.38 -48.74 -35.21
CA ASP A 631 -4.05 -50.15 -35.51
C ASP A 631 -4.82 -50.65 -36.75
N ALA A 632 -6.09 -50.26 -36.90
CA ALA A 632 -6.87 -50.59 -38.09
C ALA A 632 -6.30 -49.92 -39.35
N ALA A 633 -5.86 -48.66 -39.25
CA ALA A 633 -5.27 -47.92 -40.36
C ALA A 633 -3.89 -48.47 -40.75
N ASP A 634 -3.06 -48.87 -39.78
CA ASP A 634 -1.80 -49.56 -40.01
C ASP A 634 -2.03 -50.91 -40.71
N ALA A 635 -2.99 -51.71 -40.24
CA ALA A 635 -3.36 -52.97 -40.88
C ALA A 635 -3.85 -52.78 -42.33
N ALA A 636 -4.55 -51.68 -42.62
CA ALA A 636 -4.94 -51.32 -43.99
C ALA A 636 -3.73 -50.93 -44.84
N MET A 637 -2.84 -50.09 -44.32
CA MET A 637 -1.60 -49.69 -44.99
C MET A 637 -0.74 -50.92 -45.33
N TYR A 638 -0.64 -51.87 -44.41
CA TYR A 638 0.13 -53.08 -44.62
C TYR A 638 -0.49 -54.00 -45.69
N ARG A 639 -1.83 -54.02 -45.84
CA ARG A 639 -2.51 -54.67 -47.00
C ARG A 639 -2.12 -53.99 -48.31
N ALA A 640 -2.04 -52.65 -48.34
CA ALA A 640 -1.57 -51.91 -49.51
C ALA A 640 -0.13 -52.28 -49.88
N LYS A 641 0.78 -52.38 -48.90
CA LYS A 641 2.17 -52.83 -49.10
C LYS A 641 2.23 -54.23 -49.72
N ARG A 642 1.52 -55.21 -49.13
CA ARG A 642 1.47 -56.60 -49.64
C ARG A 642 0.87 -56.71 -51.04
N GLY A 643 0.03 -55.77 -51.44
CA GLY A 643 -0.53 -55.68 -52.79
C GLY A 643 0.48 -55.30 -53.88
N GLY A 644 1.71 -54.90 -53.52
CA GLY A 644 2.75 -54.42 -54.43
C GLY A 644 3.09 -52.93 -54.27
N GLY A 645 2.77 -52.33 -53.11
CA GLY A 645 3.10 -50.95 -52.77
C GLY A 645 2.39 -49.87 -53.59
N GLY A 646 2.69 -48.60 -53.27
CA GLY A 646 2.28 -47.43 -54.07
C GLY A 646 0.77 -47.20 -54.20
N ARG A 647 -0.03 -47.62 -53.23
CA ARG A 647 -1.50 -47.60 -53.34
C ARG A 647 -2.19 -47.33 -52.00
N VAL A 648 -3.49 -47.06 -52.09
CA VAL A 648 -4.39 -46.90 -50.94
C VAL A 648 -5.15 -48.21 -50.70
N SER A 649 -5.28 -48.63 -49.44
CA SER A 649 -6.23 -49.65 -48.99
C SER A 649 -7.12 -49.04 -47.91
N ALA A 650 -8.40 -49.38 -47.94
CA ALA A 650 -9.30 -49.19 -46.80
C ALA A 650 -9.36 -50.49 -45.98
#